data_AF-A0A927M248-F1
#
_entry.id   AF-A0A927M248-F1
#
_cell.length_a   1.000
_cell.length_b   1.000
_cell.length_c   1.000
_cell.angle_alpha   90.00
_cell.angle_beta   90.00
_cell.angle_gamma   90.00
#
_symmetry.space_group_name_H-M   'P 1'
#
loop_
_entity.id
_entity.type
_entity.pdbx_description
1 polymer ?
#
loop_
_entity_poly.entity_id
_entity_poly.type
_entity_poly.pdbx_seq_one_letter_code
_entity_poly.pdbx_strand_id
1 'polypeptide(L)'
;MPGSERPEKYLRWRVRIGDPADRRHRRWPLALLGSGLTELPDDGGSGLTELPDDGTAPGLPERGTRTGPPGSRPGRAGRRRGPVGPWHQVFVGRMVVTAGSVDRLRRLLDHPVSLARVRRVTVVVQEWQIPQRGWSGRLGPLPHLLTQRVRTPRDDRGRVVVEIEVRWSVPLRSVLVAVLPLLLPVRPMPTPGGPEVTAQDVFPEWLGAGPRLDAIAGELPGSDDIRPYDIVLRPGDAAPGTAGGATGPSYREVCTVDRYGAASPVGDGFGVGRTSVLLDLEHAVPVGRYGPFGPAAPRAELTFPSDPDGRGWRIVGPDGLDRGGRLDRRWPAEEVRAALDGIGVLDCRAIPGRYPEAEAALLLHLVLAGVLVHAPELPPACAAHLADELVELLAGPLPDRPGPAPARYADLDWEARAVRQRRAAMRRHGREFALPRLTVDAFPGFGRLPSVSALLVTRRLAYVLDAVAAIEAQSYPELEIVLCLHGVGLPADLRTRLARCTRQLEIVEVPAGQSFGEAVGAATARARGSLVTKFDDDDTYGPEHVWDLVLARHHSGATLVGKPAEFVYVETLGTTVRRDAGAPESFAPVVAGGTMLIGRGDLEEVGGWRPVPRSVDRGLIDRVRRAGGLIYRTHPLGYVYQRRSAGHTWDPGLEYFLRDAGAQWSGLPRHAEFGTASVRESTPDLATAGPAGPLPSGRGPAGPVLTRADSSRPPRGGFPASPGADDDVPRRRGGSTVGHCRLL
;
A
#
# COMPACT_ATOMS: atom_id res chain seq x y z
N MET A 1 48.28 6.24 -16.65
CA MET A 1 48.58 7.59 -17.17
C MET A 1 47.28 8.32 -17.44
N PRO A 2 47.08 9.55 -16.95
CA PRO A 2 46.05 10.44 -17.46
C PRO A 2 46.50 11.03 -18.82
N GLY A 3 45.66 10.91 -19.86
CA GLY A 3 46.03 11.32 -21.22
C GLY A 3 44.92 12.13 -21.90
N SER A 4 45.25 13.37 -22.26
CA SER A 4 44.51 14.29 -23.15
C SER A 4 42.98 14.33 -23.01
N GLU A 5 42.46 15.33 -22.30
CA GLU A 5 41.07 15.75 -22.49
C GLU A 5 40.86 16.23 -23.93
N ARG A 6 39.77 15.80 -24.59
CA ARG A 6 39.19 16.48 -25.75
C ARG A 6 37.84 17.08 -25.31
N PRO A 7 37.75 18.36 -24.95
CA PRO A 7 36.54 18.95 -24.34
C PRO A 7 35.30 19.03 -25.25
N GLU A 8 35.40 18.65 -26.53
CA GLU A 8 34.43 19.04 -27.58
C GLU A 8 33.43 17.94 -27.99
N LYS A 9 33.49 16.72 -27.41
CA LYS A 9 32.54 15.62 -27.69
C LYS A 9 31.55 15.31 -26.55
N TYR A 10 31.17 16.31 -25.74
CA TYR A 10 30.07 16.15 -24.78
C TYR A 10 28.71 16.23 -25.47
N LEU A 11 28.14 15.08 -25.85
CA LEU A 11 26.74 14.98 -26.23
C LEU A 11 25.85 15.61 -25.15
N ARG A 12 25.11 16.64 -25.56
CA ARG A 12 24.01 17.24 -24.81
C ARG A 12 22.72 16.60 -25.30
N TRP A 13 21.95 15.99 -24.40
CA TRP A 13 20.70 15.32 -24.78
C TRP A 13 19.52 15.85 -23.98
N ARG A 14 18.35 15.91 -24.61
CA ARG A 14 17.08 16.16 -23.94
C ARG A 14 16.14 14.98 -24.10
N VAL A 15 15.54 14.54 -23.00
CA VAL A 15 14.39 13.62 -23.00
C VAL A 15 13.16 14.40 -22.53
N ARG A 16 12.09 14.40 -23.33
CA ARG A 16 10.77 14.93 -22.96
C ARG A 16 9.80 13.77 -22.80
N ILE A 17 8.94 13.81 -21.79
CA ILE A 17 7.88 12.82 -21.57
C ILE A 17 6.56 13.56 -21.35
N GLY A 18 5.58 13.27 -22.19
CA GLY A 18 4.23 13.83 -22.12
C GLY A 18 3.79 14.48 -23.43
N ASP A 19 2.47 14.55 -23.60
CA ASP A 19 1.73 14.95 -24.80
C ASP A 19 2.44 16.03 -25.65
N PRO A 20 2.78 15.73 -26.92
CA PRO A 20 3.23 16.72 -27.89
C PRO A 20 2.25 17.90 -28.07
N ALA A 21 0.95 17.65 -27.95
CA ALA A 21 -0.12 18.59 -28.28
C ALA A 21 -0.46 19.60 -27.17
N ASP A 22 -0.13 19.36 -25.90
CA ASP A 22 -0.47 20.31 -24.83
C ASP A 22 0.30 21.63 -24.96
N ARG A 23 -0.43 22.67 -25.37
CA ARG A 23 0.08 24.02 -25.60
C ARG A 23 0.28 24.82 -24.31
N ARG A 24 -0.30 24.41 -23.17
CA ARG A 24 -0.30 25.18 -21.91
C ARG A 24 1.10 25.34 -21.32
N HIS A 25 1.95 24.32 -21.46
CA HIS A 25 3.26 24.27 -20.80
C HIS A 25 4.41 24.94 -21.56
N ARG A 26 4.16 25.75 -22.61
CA ARG A 26 5.23 26.27 -23.51
C ARG A 26 6.28 27.23 -22.88
N ARG A 27 6.24 27.54 -21.58
CA ARG A 27 7.24 28.38 -20.88
C ARG A 27 8.46 27.58 -20.39
N TRP A 28 9.15 26.90 -21.29
CA TRP A 28 10.47 26.29 -21.02
C TRP A 28 11.61 27.23 -21.42
N PRO A 29 12.76 27.26 -20.71
CA PRO A 29 13.92 28.04 -21.13
C PRO A 29 14.51 27.47 -22.43
N LEU A 30 14.30 28.16 -23.55
CA LEU A 30 14.77 27.77 -24.89
C LEU A 30 16.29 27.97 -25.12
N ALA A 31 16.99 28.59 -24.17
CA ALA A 31 18.41 28.89 -24.27
C ALA A 31 19.31 27.72 -23.85
N LEU A 32 19.40 26.67 -24.69
CA LEU A 32 20.50 25.69 -24.71
C LEU A 32 20.43 24.81 -25.97
N LEU A 33 21.09 25.22 -27.05
CA LEU A 33 21.18 24.46 -28.30
C LEU A 33 22.27 23.37 -28.25
N GLY A 34 22.04 22.26 -28.97
CA GLY A 34 23.05 21.23 -29.30
C GLY A 34 22.58 19.76 -29.17
N SER A 35 22.76 19.00 -30.25
CA SER A 35 23.07 17.55 -30.30
C SER A 35 22.16 16.48 -29.65
N GLY A 36 20.83 16.60 -29.67
CA GLY A 36 19.94 15.45 -29.46
C GLY A 36 18.66 15.72 -28.68
N LEU A 37 17.53 15.27 -29.23
CA LEU A 37 16.22 15.32 -28.59
C LEU A 37 15.50 13.99 -28.78
N THR A 38 15.06 13.40 -27.66
CA THR A 38 14.11 12.31 -27.61
C THR A 38 12.81 12.85 -27.04
N GLU A 39 11.75 12.94 -27.83
CA GLU A 39 10.39 13.10 -27.30
C GLU A 39 9.76 11.71 -27.17
N LEU A 40 9.48 11.29 -25.94
CA LEU A 40 8.68 10.10 -25.66
C LEU A 40 7.21 10.54 -25.58
N PRO A 41 6.33 10.07 -26.49
CA PRO A 41 4.92 10.39 -26.41
C PRO A 41 4.26 9.68 -25.20
N ASP A 42 3.04 10.08 -24.85
CA ASP A 42 2.24 9.36 -23.85
C ASP A 42 1.67 8.01 -24.38
N ASP A 43 2.14 7.52 -25.53
CA ASP A 43 1.66 6.29 -26.15
C ASP A 43 2.42 5.00 -25.78
N GLY A 44 3.54 5.12 -25.06
CA GLY A 44 4.35 3.97 -24.64
C GLY A 44 4.98 3.18 -25.79
N GLY A 45 4.98 3.72 -27.02
CA GLY A 45 5.48 3.01 -28.17
C GLY A 45 7.01 2.88 -28.16
N SER A 46 7.52 1.67 -28.36
CA SER A 46 8.91 1.41 -28.78
C SER A 46 9.19 1.86 -30.24
N GLY A 47 8.37 2.78 -30.76
CA GLY A 47 8.39 3.26 -32.13
C GLY A 47 9.54 4.23 -32.35
N LEU A 48 10.58 3.77 -33.05
CA LEU A 48 11.62 4.58 -33.68
C LEU A 48 12.14 5.74 -32.81
N THR A 49 12.64 5.42 -31.61
CA THR A 49 13.70 6.24 -31.01
C THR A 49 14.98 6.01 -31.81
N GLU A 50 15.05 6.61 -33.00
CA GLU A 50 16.25 6.58 -33.83
C GLU A 50 17.38 7.28 -33.07
N LEU A 51 18.52 6.58 -32.97
CA LEU A 51 19.78 7.25 -32.69
C LEU A 51 20.03 8.18 -33.89
N PRO A 52 20.31 9.49 -33.68
CA PRO A 52 20.67 10.37 -34.78
C PRO A 52 21.84 9.77 -35.55
N ASP A 53 21.76 9.73 -36.88
CA ASP A 53 22.85 9.25 -37.73
C ASP A 53 24.17 9.92 -37.32
N ASP A 54 25.21 9.10 -37.14
CA ASP A 54 26.54 9.57 -36.77
C ASP A 54 27.07 10.47 -37.90
N GLY A 55 26.99 11.79 -37.67
CA GLY A 55 27.07 12.80 -38.72
C GLY A 55 28.32 12.64 -39.57
N THR A 56 28.14 12.25 -40.84
CA THR A 56 29.20 11.72 -41.69
C THR A 56 30.28 12.78 -41.91
N ALA A 57 31.46 12.58 -41.31
CA ALA A 57 32.58 13.48 -41.49
C ALA A 57 33.04 13.46 -42.97
N PRO A 58 33.25 14.62 -43.61
CA PRO A 58 33.45 14.67 -45.05
C PRO A 58 34.87 14.23 -45.47
N GLY A 59 34.98 12.95 -45.83
CA GLY A 59 35.87 12.48 -46.90
C GLY A 59 37.27 11.98 -46.53
N LEU A 60 37.61 10.83 -47.09
CA LEU A 60 38.92 10.50 -47.67
C LEU A 60 38.69 9.52 -48.85
N PRO A 61 39.35 9.66 -50.01
CA PRO A 61 39.02 8.86 -51.20
C PRO A 61 39.93 7.64 -51.37
N GLU A 62 39.41 6.43 -51.18
CA GLU A 62 40.13 5.20 -51.55
C GLU A 62 39.86 4.80 -53.02
N ARG A 63 40.95 4.54 -53.75
CA ARG A 63 40.91 4.00 -55.12
C ARG A 63 40.95 2.47 -55.07
N GLY A 64 39.91 1.80 -55.57
CA GLY A 64 39.85 0.33 -55.58
C GLY A 64 38.98 -0.23 -56.71
N THR A 65 39.54 -0.35 -57.91
CA THR A 65 38.83 -0.95 -59.06
C THR A 65 38.79 -2.48 -58.99
N ARG A 66 37.60 -3.07 -59.04
CA ARG A 66 37.41 -4.42 -59.62
C ARG A 66 35.97 -4.66 -60.11
N THR A 67 35.85 -5.47 -61.15
CA THR A 67 34.65 -5.68 -61.95
C THR A 67 34.02 -7.06 -61.72
N GLY A 68 32.68 -7.14 -61.71
CA GLY A 68 31.92 -8.39 -61.66
C GLY A 68 30.50 -8.23 -62.25
N PRO A 69 29.89 -9.31 -62.77
CA PRO A 69 28.63 -9.24 -63.52
C PRO A 69 27.37 -9.19 -62.62
N PRO A 70 26.21 -8.76 -63.16
CA PRO A 70 24.98 -8.62 -62.38
C PRO A 70 24.30 -9.98 -62.11
N GLY A 71 24.10 -10.30 -60.83
CA GLY A 71 23.42 -11.52 -60.37
C GLY A 71 22.43 -11.27 -59.23
N SER A 72 21.25 -11.90 -59.32
CA SER A 72 20.24 -12.12 -58.27
C SER A 72 20.19 -11.16 -57.07
N ARG A 73 19.16 -10.30 -57.02
CA ARG A 73 18.67 -9.69 -55.76
C ARG A 73 18.31 -10.80 -54.77
N PRO A 74 18.91 -10.85 -53.56
CA PRO A 74 18.37 -11.65 -52.47
C PRO A 74 16.99 -11.10 -52.07
N GLY A 75 16.05 -11.99 -51.72
CA GLY A 75 14.73 -11.60 -51.24
C GLY A 75 14.81 -10.81 -49.92
N ARG A 76 13.70 -10.13 -49.54
CA ARG A 76 13.55 -9.52 -48.21
C ARG A 76 13.59 -10.60 -47.13
N ALA A 77 14.78 -10.91 -46.62
CA ALA A 77 14.92 -11.61 -45.34
C ALA A 77 14.19 -10.80 -44.27
N GLY A 78 13.33 -11.46 -43.48
CA GLY A 78 12.52 -10.79 -42.47
C GLY A 78 13.40 -10.11 -41.43
N ARG A 79 13.33 -8.76 -41.35
CA ARG A 79 13.98 -8.01 -40.27
C ARG A 79 13.37 -8.47 -38.94
N ARG A 80 14.13 -9.21 -38.13
CA ARG A 80 13.74 -9.59 -36.77
C ARG A 80 13.37 -8.33 -35.98
N ARG A 81 12.18 -8.33 -35.37
CA ARG A 81 11.72 -7.27 -34.47
C ARG A 81 12.30 -7.49 -33.08
N GLY A 82 13.56 -7.09 -32.89
CA GLY A 82 14.13 -6.84 -31.55
C GLY A 82 13.84 -5.39 -31.10
N PRO A 83 14.08 -5.06 -29.81
CA PRO A 83 13.88 -3.72 -29.29
C PRO A 83 14.86 -2.68 -29.89
N VAL A 84 14.57 -1.42 -29.57
CA VAL A 84 15.26 -0.17 -29.96
C VAL A 84 16.81 -0.29 -29.82
N GLY A 85 17.54 0.46 -30.66
CA GLY A 85 19.01 0.45 -30.76
C GLY A 85 19.78 0.65 -29.43
N PRO A 86 21.09 0.38 -29.40
CA PRO A 86 21.83 0.00 -28.19
C PRO A 86 22.12 1.17 -27.22
N TRP A 87 21.08 1.65 -26.53
CA TRP A 87 21.14 2.73 -25.55
C TRP A 87 22.17 2.52 -24.44
N HIS A 88 22.45 1.26 -24.05
CA HIS A 88 23.50 0.92 -23.09
C HIS A 88 24.93 1.33 -23.52
N GLN A 89 25.15 1.55 -24.83
CA GLN A 89 26.41 2.02 -25.41
C GLN A 89 26.48 3.55 -25.55
N VAL A 90 25.35 4.24 -25.42
CA VAL A 90 25.26 5.71 -25.60
C VAL A 90 25.77 6.42 -24.34
N PHE A 91 26.80 7.25 -24.51
CA PHE A 91 27.34 8.11 -23.46
C PHE A 91 26.86 9.56 -23.61
N VAL A 92 26.20 10.10 -22.58
CA VAL A 92 25.67 11.47 -22.56
C VAL A 92 26.36 12.28 -21.46
N GLY A 93 27.17 13.25 -21.87
CA GLY A 93 27.91 14.12 -20.94
C GLY A 93 27.00 15.02 -20.10
N ARG A 94 25.88 15.48 -20.68
CA ARG A 94 24.80 16.19 -19.96
C ARG A 94 23.43 15.86 -20.54
N MET A 95 22.55 15.31 -19.70
CA MET A 95 21.15 15.05 -20.05
C MET A 95 20.20 16.00 -19.30
N VAL A 96 19.11 16.40 -19.95
CA VAL A 96 17.96 17.05 -19.31
C VAL A 96 16.73 16.17 -19.51
N VAL A 97 16.10 15.74 -18.42
CA VAL A 97 14.86 14.96 -18.43
C VAL A 97 13.71 15.88 -18.01
N THR A 98 12.71 16.05 -18.87
CA THR A 98 11.54 16.91 -18.59
C THR A 98 10.24 16.10 -18.68
N ALA A 99 9.56 15.93 -17.55
CA ALA A 99 8.29 15.21 -17.43
C ALA A 99 7.15 16.14 -16.96
N GLY A 100 5.90 15.76 -17.30
CA GLY A 100 4.69 16.39 -16.77
C GLY A 100 4.59 16.21 -15.24
N SER A 101 4.16 15.01 -14.81
CA SER A 101 4.09 14.60 -13.41
C SER A 101 5.17 13.59 -13.02
N VAL A 102 5.19 13.18 -11.74
CA VAL A 102 6.12 12.15 -11.22
C VAL A 102 5.83 10.78 -11.84
N ASP A 103 4.55 10.42 -12.03
CA ASP A 103 4.14 9.21 -12.75
C ASP A 103 4.80 9.14 -14.14
N ARG A 104 4.80 10.26 -14.88
CA ARG A 104 5.42 10.32 -16.23
C ARG A 104 6.94 10.27 -16.18
N LEU A 105 7.59 10.80 -15.13
CA LEU A 105 9.03 10.61 -14.89
C LEU A 105 9.35 9.13 -14.60
N ARG A 106 8.50 8.46 -13.84
CA ARG A 106 8.69 7.08 -13.41
C ARG A 106 8.68 6.09 -14.59
N ARG A 107 7.76 6.24 -15.54
CA ARG A 107 7.71 5.44 -16.79
C ARG A 107 8.99 5.49 -17.64
N LEU A 108 9.91 6.41 -17.36
CA LEU A 108 11.21 6.43 -18.02
C LEU A 108 12.10 5.25 -17.64
N LEU A 109 11.89 4.63 -16.46
CA LEU A 109 12.60 3.42 -16.04
C LEU A 109 12.37 2.27 -17.03
N ASP A 110 11.14 2.18 -17.53
CA ASP A 110 10.62 1.09 -18.37
C ASP A 110 10.92 1.31 -19.86
N HIS A 111 11.63 2.40 -20.22
CA HIS A 111 12.03 2.71 -21.59
C HIS A 111 13.53 2.46 -21.81
N PRO A 112 13.99 1.84 -22.93
CA PRO A 112 15.40 1.49 -23.16
C PRO A 112 16.42 2.63 -23.00
N VAL A 113 16.00 3.89 -23.18
CA VAL A 113 16.82 5.09 -22.93
C VAL A 113 17.33 5.19 -21.47
N SER A 114 16.70 4.48 -20.52
CA SER A 114 17.15 4.37 -19.13
C SER A 114 18.53 3.73 -19.00
N LEU A 115 18.98 2.95 -20.00
CA LEU A 115 20.33 2.37 -20.02
C LEU A 115 21.42 3.35 -20.52
N ALA A 116 21.04 4.52 -21.04
CA ALA A 116 22.00 5.53 -21.49
C ALA A 116 22.93 5.96 -20.34
N ARG A 117 24.24 5.98 -20.61
CA ARG A 117 25.26 6.28 -19.59
C ARG A 117 25.41 7.79 -19.43
N VAL A 118 24.98 8.32 -18.28
CA VAL A 118 24.91 9.76 -17.98
C VAL A 118 25.94 10.19 -16.94
N ARG A 119 26.49 11.41 -17.08
CA ARG A 119 27.37 12.02 -16.08
C ARG A 119 26.75 13.21 -15.34
N ARG A 120 26.00 14.05 -16.03
CA ARG A 120 25.24 15.18 -15.45
C ARG A 120 23.79 15.07 -15.88
N VAL A 121 22.85 15.09 -14.93
CA VAL A 121 21.41 15.00 -15.20
C VAL A 121 20.70 16.19 -14.56
N THR A 122 19.80 16.83 -15.31
CA THR A 122 18.82 17.77 -14.77
C THR A 122 17.43 17.18 -14.97
N VAL A 123 16.83 16.68 -13.90
CA VAL A 123 15.43 16.22 -13.88
C VAL A 123 14.53 17.41 -13.59
N VAL A 124 13.43 17.54 -14.34
CA VAL A 124 12.42 18.58 -14.16
C VAL A 124 11.03 17.95 -14.24
N VAL A 125 10.25 18.10 -13.18
CA VAL A 125 8.81 17.73 -13.14
C VAL A 125 8.01 19.03 -13.10
N GLN A 126 7.02 19.20 -13.98
CA GLN A 126 6.17 20.41 -13.98
C GLN A 126 5.16 20.42 -12.84
N GLU A 127 4.54 19.27 -12.61
CA GLU A 127 3.42 19.10 -11.69
C GLU A 127 3.82 18.07 -10.64
N TRP A 128 4.33 18.58 -9.52
CA TRP A 128 4.57 17.82 -8.30
C TRP A 128 3.66 18.34 -7.20
N GLN A 129 3.13 17.44 -6.39
CA GLN A 129 2.46 17.74 -5.13
C GLN A 129 3.28 17.15 -3.98
N ILE A 130 3.42 17.90 -2.89
CA ILE A 130 4.00 17.36 -1.66
C ILE A 130 3.05 16.31 -1.04
N PRO A 131 3.52 15.09 -0.69
CA PRO A 131 2.66 14.04 -0.12
C PRO A 131 1.96 14.46 1.19
N GLN A 132 2.67 15.24 2.03
CA GLN A 132 2.14 15.85 3.23
C GLN A 132 2.92 17.15 3.52
N ARG A 133 2.24 18.22 3.95
CA ARG A 133 2.89 19.50 4.28
C ARG A 133 4.03 19.29 5.30
N GLY A 134 5.21 19.81 4.98
CA GLY A 134 6.42 19.69 5.80
C GLY A 134 7.22 18.41 5.58
N TRP A 135 6.80 17.52 4.67
CA TRP A 135 7.61 16.39 4.23
C TRP A 135 8.84 16.84 3.41
N SER A 136 9.90 16.05 3.46
CA SER A 136 11.02 16.16 2.53
C SER A 136 11.58 14.78 2.24
N GLY A 137 11.60 14.39 0.97
CA GLY A 137 12.26 13.17 0.52
C GLY A 137 13.78 13.23 0.67
N ARG A 138 14.45 12.09 0.51
CA ARG A 138 15.92 11.97 0.54
C ARG A 138 16.39 11.37 -0.80
N LEU A 139 17.61 11.66 -1.23
CA LEU A 139 18.17 10.98 -2.41
C LEU A 139 18.44 9.51 -2.04
N GLY A 140 18.05 8.59 -2.92
CA GLY A 140 18.47 7.19 -2.82
C GLY A 140 19.98 7.01 -3.07
N PRO A 141 20.54 5.82 -2.81
CA PRO A 141 21.95 5.54 -3.07
C PRO A 141 22.32 5.79 -4.53
N LEU A 142 23.34 6.60 -4.78
CA LEU A 142 23.89 6.83 -6.11
C LEU A 142 25.43 6.79 -6.08
N PRO A 143 26.08 5.81 -6.72
CA PRO A 143 27.53 5.69 -6.68
C PRO A 143 28.20 6.88 -7.36
N HIS A 144 29.31 7.34 -6.76
CA HIS A 144 30.15 8.42 -7.26
C HIS A 144 29.48 9.80 -7.40
N LEU A 145 28.40 10.07 -6.66
CA LEU A 145 27.79 11.41 -6.54
C LEU A 145 28.86 12.47 -6.19
N LEU A 146 28.90 13.55 -6.97
CA LEU A 146 29.73 14.73 -6.74
C LEU A 146 28.91 15.92 -6.26
N THR A 147 27.75 16.18 -6.89
CA THR A 147 26.84 17.25 -6.47
C THR A 147 25.39 16.84 -6.62
N GLN A 148 24.57 17.21 -5.64
CA GLN A 148 23.12 17.22 -5.71
C GLN A 148 22.61 18.64 -5.45
N ARG A 149 21.62 19.10 -6.21
CA ARG A 149 20.82 20.29 -5.87
C ARG A 149 19.35 20.03 -6.16
N VAL A 150 18.50 20.24 -5.16
CA VAL A 150 17.04 20.16 -5.27
C VAL A 150 16.47 21.58 -5.20
N ARG A 151 15.48 21.89 -6.03
CA ARG A 151 14.65 23.10 -5.92
C ARG A 151 13.18 22.69 -6.00
N THR A 152 12.45 22.84 -4.91
CA THR A 152 10.99 22.62 -4.80
C THR A 152 10.21 23.91 -5.11
N PRO A 153 8.89 23.82 -5.37
CA PRO A 153 8.00 25.00 -5.31
C PRO A 153 7.99 25.64 -3.91
N ARG A 154 7.40 26.83 -3.81
CA ARG A 154 7.13 27.53 -2.53
C ARG A 154 5.86 27.01 -1.86
N ASP A 155 4.87 26.66 -2.68
CA ASP A 155 3.57 26.16 -2.28
C ASP A 155 3.57 24.62 -2.24
N ASP A 156 2.55 24.01 -1.64
CA ASP A 156 2.40 22.54 -1.54
C ASP A 156 2.24 21.83 -2.93
N ARG A 157 2.21 22.59 -4.03
CA ARG A 157 2.18 22.10 -5.42
C ARG A 157 3.06 22.97 -6.34
N GLY A 158 3.63 22.38 -7.39
CA GLY A 158 4.28 23.10 -8.49
C GLY A 158 5.51 22.40 -9.07
N ARG A 159 6.36 23.16 -9.76
CA ARG A 159 7.52 22.63 -10.50
C ARG A 159 8.70 22.30 -9.58
N VAL A 160 9.26 21.10 -9.73
CA VAL A 160 10.51 20.67 -9.07
C VAL A 160 11.65 20.58 -10.09
N VAL A 161 12.88 20.88 -9.66
CA VAL A 161 14.12 20.65 -10.40
C VAL A 161 15.11 19.91 -9.52
N VAL A 162 15.69 18.82 -10.02
CA VAL A 162 16.79 18.08 -9.38
C VAL A 162 18.00 18.06 -10.33
N GLU A 163 19.13 18.59 -9.88
CA GLU A 163 20.42 18.59 -10.58
C GLU A 163 21.34 17.56 -9.90
N ILE A 164 21.87 16.62 -10.68
CA ILE A 164 22.78 15.55 -10.24
C ILE A 164 24.04 15.58 -11.11
N GLU A 165 25.21 15.50 -10.48
CA GLU A 165 26.49 15.19 -11.14
C GLU A 165 27.18 14.02 -10.44
N VAL A 166 27.70 13.09 -11.24
CA VAL A 166 28.53 11.95 -10.80
C VAL A 166 29.94 12.04 -11.40
N ARG A 167 30.93 11.41 -10.74
CA ARG A 167 32.33 11.40 -11.20
C ARG A 167 32.52 10.51 -12.43
N TRP A 168 31.92 9.33 -12.40
CA TRP A 168 31.93 8.33 -13.47
C TRP A 168 30.50 8.18 -13.99
N SER A 169 30.33 7.90 -15.29
CA SER A 169 28.98 7.76 -15.86
C SER A 169 28.28 6.50 -15.35
N VAL A 170 27.04 6.65 -14.93
CA VAL A 170 26.13 5.58 -14.49
C VAL A 170 24.96 5.46 -15.47
N PRO A 171 24.20 4.34 -15.51
CA PRO A 171 22.94 4.29 -16.24
C PRO A 171 21.97 5.37 -15.77
N LEU A 172 21.18 5.94 -16.69
CA LEU A 172 20.12 6.89 -16.36
C LEU A 172 19.10 6.28 -15.38
N ARG A 173 18.80 4.98 -15.50
CA ARG A 173 17.97 4.20 -14.57
C ARG A 173 18.43 4.39 -13.13
N SER A 174 19.73 4.27 -12.85
CA SER A 174 20.30 4.46 -11.51
C SER A 174 20.07 5.88 -10.97
N VAL A 175 20.19 6.91 -11.82
CA VAL A 175 19.89 8.29 -11.42
C VAL A 175 18.40 8.49 -11.14
N LEU A 176 17.52 7.90 -11.96
CA LEU A 176 16.07 7.99 -11.78
C LEU A 176 15.64 7.30 -10.48
N VAL A 177 16.10 6.06 -10.22
CA VAL A 177 15.85 5.32 -8.98
C VAL A 177 16.34 6.10 -7.76
N ALA A 178 17.49 6.77 -7.84
CA ALA A 178 17.99 7.62 -6.75
C ALA A 178 17.18 8.93 -6.57
N VAL A 179 16.60 9.48 -7.64
CA VAL A 179 15.83 10.75 -7.60
C VAL A 179 14.37 10.55 -7.18
N LEU A 180 13.74 9.41 -7.50
CA LEU A 180 12.33 9.16 -7.19
C LEU A 180 11.97 9.33 -5.68
N PRO A 181 12.79 8.86 -4.70
CA PRO A 181 12.53 9.08 -3.27
C PRO A 181 12.68 10.54 -2.77
N LEU A 182 13.10 11.49 -3.62
CA LEU A 182 12.99 12.94 -3.35
C LEU A 182 11.57 13.47 -3.65
N LEU A 183 10.82 12.76 -4.51
CA LEU A 183 9.59 13.25 -5.14
C LEU A 183 8.36 12.50 -4.65
N LEU A 184 8.46 11.19 -4.41
CA LEU A 184 7.38 10.37 -3.86
C LEU A 184 7.84 9.58 -2.62
N PRO A 185 6.91 9.11 -1.78
CA PRO A 185 7.22 8.19 -0.70
C PRO A 185 7.65 6.83 -1.26
N VAL A 186 8.92 6.47 -1.07
CA VAL A 186 9.44 5.14 -1.41
C VAL A 186 10.01 4.54 -0.14
N ARG A 187 9.42 3.43 0.33
CA ARG A 187 9.93 2.67 1.47
C ARG A 187 9.59 1.19 1.32
N PRO A 188 10.45 0.41 0.62
CA PRO A 188 10.22 -1.01 0.36
C PRO A 188 9.90 -1.81 1.62
N MET A 189 9.19 -2.94 1.43
CA MET A 189 8.82 -3.81 2.54
C MET A 189 10.06 -4.48 3.14
N PRO A 190 10.22 -4.46 4.48
CA PRO A 190 11.37 -5.07 5.12
C PRO A 190 11.32 -6.59 4.91
N THR A 191 12.24 -7.05 4.07
CA THR A 191 12.38 -8.45 3.65
C THR A 191 13.81 -8.87 3.98
N PRO A 192 14.02 -9.70 5.02
CA PRO A 192 15.37 -10.00 5.55
C PRO A 192 16.24 -10.84 4.61
N GLY A 193 15.65 -11.34 3.52
CA GLY A 193 16.31 -11.87 2.34
C GLY A 193 15.32 -11.88 1.17
N GLY A 194 15.80 -12.28 0.00
CA GLY A 194 15.01 -12.45 -1.22
C GLY A 194 15.92 -12.52 -2.44
N PRO A 195 15.51 -13.21 -3.52
CA PRO A 195 16.31 -13.32 -4.73
C PRO A 195 16.47 -11.97 -5.43
N GLU A 196 17.60 -11.79 -6.11
CA GLU A 196 17.85 -10.66 -7.01
C GLU A 196 17.12 -10.87 -8.35
N VAL A 197 16.27 -9.92 -8.76
CA VAL A 197 15.48 -10.02 -10.00
C VAL A 197 16.07 -9.08 -11.04
N THR A 198 16.52 -9.64 -12.16
CA THR A 198 17.05 -8.87 -13.29
C THR A 198 16.22 -9.10 -14.55
N ALA A 199 15.70 -8.04 -15.14
CA ALA A 199 15.15 -8.10 -16.50
C ALA A 199 16.27 -7.94 -17.54
N GLN A 200 16.31 -8.85 -18.51
CA GLN A 200 17.31 -8.87 -19.58
C GLN A 200 16.63 -8.66 -20.93
N ASP A 201 16.99 -7.58 -21.63
CA ASP A 201 16.44 -7.19 -22.94
C ASP A 201 14.90 -6.98 -22.95
N VAL A 202 14.30 -6.85 -21.75
CA VAL A 202 12.89 -6.55 -21.51
C VAL A 202 12.76 -5.51 -20.39
N PHE A 203 11.74 -4.66 -20.46
CA PHE A 203 11.51 -3.57 -19.49
C PHE A 203 10.01 -3.56 -19.11
N PRO A 204 9.59 -4.38 -18.13
CA PRO A 204 8.17 -4.53 -17.83
C PRO A 204 7.66 -3.39 -16.92
N GLU A 205 6.56 -2.73 -17.29
CA GLU A 205 5.94 -1.62 -16.53
C GLU A 205 5.51 -2.01 -15.09
N TRP A 206 5.40 -3.31 -14.81
CA TRP A 206 5.11 -3.86 -13.49
C TRP A 206 6.36 -4.11 -12.63
N LEU A 207 7.56 -4.24 -13.22
CA LEU A 207 8.80 -4.53 -12.50
C LEU A 207 9.27 -3.33 -11.68
N GLY A 208 9.27 -2.13 -12.25
CA GLY A 208 9.50 -0.89 -11.53
C GLY A 208 10.89 -0.70 -10.93
N ALA A 209 10.93 -0.27 -9.67
CA ALA A 209 12.15 0.13 -8.95
C ALA A 209 12.14 -0.39 -7.51
N GLY A 210 13.20 -1.09 -7.13
CA GLY A 210 13.41 -1.63 -5.78
C GLY A 210 14.87 -2.02 -5.59
N PRO A 211 15.31 -2.27 -4.34
CA PRO A 211 16.72 -2.52 -4.04
C PRO A 211 17.27 -3.82 -4.65
N ARG A 212 16.39 -4.77 -5.01
CA ARG A 212 16.72 -6.07 -5.63
C ARG A 212 16.23 -6.21 -7.08
N LEU A 213 15.96 -5.10 -7.76
CA LEU A 213 15.26 -5.08 -9.06
C LEU A 213 16.10 -4.33 -10.11
N ASP A 214 16.87 -5.04 -10.94
CA ASP A 214 17.66 -4.46 -12.03
C ASP A 214 17.13 -4.74 -13.44
N ALA A 215 17.62 -3.97 -14.41
CA ALA A 215 17.30 -4.12 -15.83
C ALA A 215 18.54 -3.87 -16.69
N ILE A 216 18.88 -4.82 -17.55
CA ILE A 216 20.08 -4.80 -18.41
C ILE A 216 19.70 -5.05 -19.88
N ALA A 217 20.65 -4.78 -20.78
CA ALA A 217 20.58 -5.21 -22.17
C ALA A 217 21.90 -5.89 -22.58
N GLY A 218 21.81 -6.93 -23.39
CA GLY A 218 22.97 -7.78 -23.73
C GLY A 218 23.31 -8.81 -22.64
N GLU A 219 24.59 -9.16 -22.54
CA GLU A 219 25.05 -10.26 -21.66
C GLU A 219 24.90 -9.95 -20.17
N LEU A 220 24.66 -11.01 -19.38
CA LEU A 220 24.52 -10.94 -17.93
C LEU A 220 25.90 -10.73 -17.26
N PRO A 221 26.06 -9.77 -16.33
CA PRO A 221 27.37 -9.48 -15.73
C PRO A 221 27.69 -10.42 -14.57
N GLY A 222 28.80 -11.15 -14.62
CA GLY A 222 29.31 -11.94 -13.50
C GLY A 222 30.03 -13.23 -13.91
N SER A 223 30.39 -14.04 -12.93
CA SER A 223 30.57 -15.49 -13.10
C SER A 223 29.36 -16.21 -12.50
N ASP A 224 29.15 -17.49 -12.82
CA ASP A 224 28.01 -18.23 -12.25
C ASP A 224 28.05 -18.27 -10.70
N ASP A 225 29.25 -18.30 -10.11
CA ASP A 225 29.51 -18.27 -8.66
C ASP A 225 29.36 -16.87 -8.02
N ILE A 226 29.54 -15.79 -8.79
CA ILE A 226 29.47 -14.40 -8.31
C ILE A 226 28.68 -13.58 -9.33
N ARG A 227 27.36 -13.58 -9.15
CA ARG A 227 26.38 -12.95 -10.04
C ARG A 227 25.40 -12.07 -9.26
N PRO A 228 24.97 -10.90 -9.79
CA PRO A 228 24.03 -9.98 -9.17
C PRO A 228 22.56 -10.26 -9.58
N TYR A 229 22.23 -11.52 -9.86
CA TYR A 229 20.90 -11.95 -10.30
C TYR A 229 20.64 -13.39 -9.88
N ASP A 230 19.42 -13.69 -9.47
CA ASP A 230 18.93 -15.04 -9.19
C ASP A 230 17.78 -15.42 -10.11
N ILE A 231 16.91 -14.46 -10.43
CA ILE A 231 15.81 -14.62 -11.39
C ILE A 231 16.09 -13.73 -12.59
N VAL A 232 16.15 -14.33 -13.78
CA VAL A 232 16.31 -13.59 -15.04
C VAL A 232 14.99 -13.59 -15.82
N LEU A 233 14.41 -12.40 -15.99
CA LEU A 233 13.20 -12.20 -16.80
C LEU A 233 13.60 -11.92 -18.26
N ARG A 234 13.05 -12.67 -19.22
CA ARG A 234 13.36 -12.55 -20.67
C ARG A 234 12.09 -12.45 -21.53
N PRO A 235 12.14 -11.84 -22.73
CA PRO A 235 11.05 -11.89 -23.70
C PRO A 235 10.69 -13.33 -24.10
N GLY A 236 9.40 -13.65 -24.25
CA GLY A 236 8.92 -14.99 -24.60
C GLY A 236 9.44 -15.56 -25.93
N ASP A 237 9.78 -14.71 -26.91
CA ASP A 237 10.31 -15.13 -28.22
C ASP A 237 11.80 -15.52 -28.18
N ALA A 238 12.48 -15.42 -27.04
CA ALA A 238 13.89 -15.75 -26.89
C ALA A 238 14.10 -17.25 -26.69
N ALA A 239 14.67 -17.93 -27.70
CA ALA A 239 15.16 -19.30 -27.55
C ALA A 239 16.15 -19.39 -26.36
N PRO A 240 16.18 -20.51 -25.60
CA PRO A 240 16.93 -20.64 -24.35
C PRO A 240 18.46 -20.68 -24.59
N GLY A 241 19.04 -19.50 -24.80
CA GLY A 241 20.47 -19.29 -24.88
C GLY A 241 21.11 -19.38 -23.50
N THR A 242 21.65 -20.55 -23.17
CA THR A 242 22.52 -20.81 -22.02
C THR A 242 23.97 -20.43 -22.34
N ALA A 243 24.42 -19.31 -21.78
CA ALA A 243 25.82 -19.20 -21.37
C ALA A 243 25.94 -19.90 -20.00
N GLY A 244 26.90 -20.80 -19.87
CA GLY A 244 27.00 -21.73 -18.73
C GLY A 244 26.11 -22.97 -18.93
N GLY A 245 26.75 -24.11 -19.20
CA GLY A 245 26.10 -25.42 -19.23
C GLY A 245 26.71 -26.33 -18.17
N ALA A 246 25.94 -26.70 -17.15
CA ALA A 246 26.36 -27.63 -16.11
C ALA A 246 25.15 -28.45 -15.64
N THR A 247 25.32 -29.78 -15.52
CA THR A 247 24.31 -30.68 -14.97
C THR A 247 24.33 -30.64 -13.44
N GLY A 248 23.54 -29.73 -12.86
CA GLY A 248 23.33 -29.58 -11.43
C GLY A 248 22.19 -28.59 -11.15
N PRO A 249 21.76 -28.45 -9.89
CA PRO A 249 20.76 -27.45 -9.53
C PRO A 249 21.35 -26.05 -9.69
N SER A 250 21.07 -25.39 -10.81
CA SER A 250 21.34 -23.97 -10.94
C SER A 250 20.48 -23.24 -9.91
N TYR A 251 21.13 -22.57 -8.97
CA TYR A 251 20.49 -21.74 -7.94
C TYR A 251 19.94 -20.43 -8.53
N ARG A 252 19.51 -20.48 -9.79
CA ARG A 252 19.11 -19.43 -10.72
C ARG A 252 17.88 -19.91 -11.48
N GLU A 253 16.90 -19.04 -11.63
CA GLU A 253 15.72 -19.27 -12.46
C GLU A 253 15.72 -18.35 -13.69
N VAL A 254 15.10 -18.81 -14.78
CA VAL A 254 14.88 -18.02 -15.99
C VAL A 254 13.41 -18.11 -16.37
N CYS A 255 12.72 -16.98 -16.31
CA CYS A 255 11.29 -16.88 -16.60
C CYS A 255 11.09 -16.16 -17.93
N THR A 256 10.27 -16.71 -18.83
CA THR A 256 9.74 -15.93 -19.95
C THR A 256 8.63 -15.03 -19.42
N VAL A 257 8.67 -13.75 -19.78
CA VAL A 257 7.65 -12.75 -19.39
C VAL A 257 7.17 -11.95 -20.60
N ASP A 258 5.92 -11.52 -20.52
CA ASP A 258 5.35 -10.49 -21.38
C ASP A 258 5.36 -9.11 -20.68
N ARG A 259 4.74 -8.10 -21.32
CA ARG A 259 4.64 -6.74 -20.75
C ARG A 259 3.64 -6.60 -19.60
N TYR A 260 2.72 -7.56 -19.41
CA TYR A 260 1.65 -7.50 -18.40
C TYR A 260 1.89 -8.38 -17.18
N GLY A 261 2.89 -9.27 -17.21
CA GLY A 261 3.28 -10.11 -16.07
C GLY A 261 2.99 -11.60 -16.23
N ALA A 262 2.57 -12.03 -17.42
CA ALA A 262 2.40 -13.43 -17.77
C ALA A 262 3.77 -14.14 -17.75
N ALA A 263 4.13 -14.67 -16.58
CA ALA A 263 5.33 -15.46 -16.38
C ALA A 263 5.02 -16.96 -16.55
N SER A 264 5.77 -17.62 -17.42
CA SER A 264 5.85 -19.08 -17.45
C SER A 264 7.26 -19.52 -17.01
N PRO A 265 7.41 -20.38 -15.99
CA PRO A 265 8.68 -21.01 -15.67
C PRO A 265 9.03 -22.02 -16.76
N VAL A 266 10.33 -22.16 -17.07
CA VAL A 266 10.81 -23.08 -18.12
C VAL A 266 11.01 -24.48 -17.53
N GLY A 267 9.90 -25.16 -17.20
CA GLY A 267 9.92 -26.53 -16.70
C GLY A 267 8.53 -27.11 -16.41
N ASP A 268 8.39 -28.42 -16.61
CA ASP A 268 7.11 -29.15 -16.64
C ASP A 268 6.43 -29.35 -15.26
N GLY A 269 6.89 -28.65 -14.22
CA GLY A 269 6.41 -28.81 -12.83
C GLY A 269 5.13 -28.04 -12.51
N PHE A 270 4.80 -26.98 -13.26
CA PHE A 270 3.68 -26.09 -12.93
C PHE A 270 2.33 -26.62 -13.45
N GLY A 271 1.30 -26.48 -12.61
CA GLY A 271 -0.08 -26.78 -12.98
C GLY A 271 -0.57 -25.96 -14.16
N VAL A 272 -1.33 -26.59 -15.06
CA VAL A 272 -1.65 -26.06 -16.40
C VAL A 272 -2.41 -24.74 -16.37
N GLY A 273 -1.84 -23.70 -16.99
CA GLY A 273 -2.59 -22.81 -17.89
C GLY A 273 -3.23 -21.53 -17.34
N ARG A 274 -2.71 -20.89 -16.28
CA ARG A 274 -3.18 -19.54 -15.86
C ARG A 274 -2.05 -18.53 -15.69
N THR A 275 -1.99 -17.57 -16.61
CA THR A 275 -1.06 -16.43 -16.61
C THR A 275 -1.67 -15.21 -15.92
N SER A 276 -1.17 -14.83 -14.75
CA SER A 276 -1.69 -13.67 -14.00
C SER A 276 -1.10 -12.35 -14.50
N VAL A 277 -1.92 -11.30 -14.57
CA VAL A 277 -1.41 -9.92 -14.70
C VAL A 277 -0.68 -9.51 -13.41
N LEU A 278 0.47 -8.84 -13.53
CA LEU A 278 1.25 -8.29 -12.42
C LEU A 278 1.21 -6.76 -12.42
N LEU A 279 1.29 -6.17 -11.23
CA LEU A 279 1.13 -4.74 -10.97
C LEU A 279 2.20 -4.23 -9.99
N ASP A 280 2.75 -3.04 -10.29
CA ASP A 280 3.45 -2.23 -9.30
C ASP A 280 2.41 -1.50 -8.42
N LEU A 281 2.28 -1.87 -7.15
CA LEU A 281 1.27 -1.26 -6.27
C LEU A 281 1.65 0.15 -5.79
N GLU A 282 2.95 0.45 -5.68
CA GLU A 282 3.47 1.79 -5.30
C GLU A 282 3.10 2.89 -6.31
N HIS A 283 2.69 2.50 -7.52
CA HIS A 283 2.26 3.41 -8.59
C HIS A 283 0.88 3.05 -9.20
N ALA A 284 0.32 1.86 -8.97
CA ALA A 284 -1.03 1.50 -9.44
C ALA A 284 -2.15 1.86 -8.46
N VAL A 285 -1.83 2.10 -7.18
CA VAL A 285 -2.82 2.43 -6.15
C VAL A 285 -2.81 3.95 -5.88
N PRO A 286 -3.84 4.71 -6.29
CA PRO A 286 -3.86 6.15 -6.07
C PRO A 286 -4.17 6.53 -4.62
N VAL A 287 -3.35 7.40 -4.05
CA VAL A 287 -3.55 7.99 -2.72
C VAL A 287 -4.70 9.00 -2.73
N GLY A 288 -5.52 9.00 -1.68
CA GLY A 288 -6.53 10.01 -1.40
C GLY A 288 -7.88 9.78 -2.04
N ARG A 289 -8.21 8.53 -2.43
CA ARG A 289 -9.53 8.17 -2.97
C ARG A 289 -10.20 7.06 -2.17
N TYR A 290 -11.41 7.36 -1.69
CA TYR A 290 -12.28 6.45 -0.96
C TYR A 290 -13.75 6.85 -1.17
N GLY A 291 -14.53 5.97 -1.81
CA GLY A 291 -15.97 6.18 -2.05
C GLY A 291 -16.30 7.20 -3.16
N PRO A 292 -17.57 7.67 -3.23
CA PRO A 292 -18.70 7.30 -2.36
C PRO A 292 -19.13 5.83 -2.51
N PHE A 293 -19.95 5.34 -1.57
CA PHE A 293 -20.48 3.97 -1.56
C PHE A 293 -22.00 3.98 -1.33
N GLY A 294 -22.63 2.82 -1.53
CA GLY A 294 -24.07 2.62 -1.36
C GLY A 294 -24.86 2.59 -2.69
N PRO A 295 -26.12 2.11 -2.67
CA PRO A 295 -26.91 1.89 -3.88
C PRO A 295 -27.32 3.19 -4.61
N ALA A 296 -27.22 4.34 -3.93
CA ALA A 296 -27.46 5.67 -4.47
C ALA A 296 -26.17 6.39 -4.95
N ALA A 297 -25.00 5.76 -4.84
CA ALA A 297 -23.75 6.38 -5.28
C ALA A 297 -23.72 6.58 -6.81
N PRO A 298 -23.07 7.65 -7.32
CA PRO A 298 -23.00 7.92 -8.75
C PRO A 298 -22.36 6.75 -9.52
N ARG A 299 -23.02 6.33 -10.61
CA ARG A 299 -22.59 5.23 -11.48
C ARG A 299 -22.01 5.77 -12.79
N ALA A 300 -20.94 5.16 -13.28
CA ALA A 300 -20.42 5.35 -14.63
C ALA A 300 -20.42 4.01 -15.39
N GLU A 301 -20.38 4.05 -16.71
CA GLU A 301 -20.33 2.87 -17.59
C GLU A 301 -18.98 2.80 -18.32
N LEU A 302 -18.30 1.66 -18.24
CA LEU A 302 -17.12 1.32 -19.04
C LEU A 302 -17.54 0.55 -20.29
N THR A 303 -17.19 1.11 -21.45
CA THR A 303 -17.49 0.59 -22.79
C THR A 303 -16.21 0.41 -23.61
N PHE A 304 -16.28 -0.42 -24.65
CA PHE A 304 -15.18 -0.68 -25.57
C PHE A 304 -15.62 -0.31 -27.01
N PRO A 305 -15.29 0.90 -27.49
CA PRO A 305 -15.69 1.35 -28.82
C PRO A 305 -15.15 0.45 -29.94
N SER A 306 -15.91 0.33 -31.04
CA SER A 306 -15.47 -0.36 -32.25
C SER A 306 -14.49 0.50 -33.06
N ASP A 307 -13.28 0.69 -32.54
CA ASP A 307 -12.17 1.34 -33.26
C ASP A 307 -11.39 0.34 -34.16
N PRO A 308 -10.62 0.81 -35.17
CA PRO A 308 -10.09 -0.07 -36.21
C PRO A 308 -9.08 -1.14 -35.76
N ASP A 309 -8.47 -0.99 -34.59
CA ASP A 309 -7.61 -2.01 -33.96
C ASP A 309 -8.23 -2.67 -32.72
N GLY A 310 -9.45 -2.28 -32.34
CA GLY A 310 -10.20 -2.82 -31.21
C GLY A 310 -9.56 -2.57 -29.84
N ARG A 311 -8.70 -1.55 -29.71
CA ARG A 311 -7.96 -1.26 -28.46
C ARG A 311 -8.57 -0.13 -27.65
N GLY A 312 -9.57 0.59 -28.16
CA GLY A 312 -10.23 1.68 -27.47
C GLY A 312 -11.03 1.23 -26.24
N TRP A 313 -10.99 2.03 -25.19
CA TRP A 313 -11.93 1.97 -24.07
C TRP A 313 -12.47 3.36 -23.75
N ARG A 314 -13.68 3.46 -23.20
CA ARG A 314 -14.34 4.72 -22.84
C ARG A 314 -15.23 4.56 -21.61
N ILE A 315 -15.03 5.43 -20.62
CA ILE A 315 -15.90 5.60 -19.46
C ILE A 315 -16.78 6.84 -19.67
N VAL A 316 -18.09 6.67 -19.52
CA VAL A 316 -19.09 7.74 -19.58
C VAL A 316 -19.91 7.73 -18.29
N GLY A 317 -20.29 8.91 -17.78
CA GLY A 317 -21.01 9.03 -16.50
C GLY A 317 -21.68 10.38 -16.27
N PRO A 318 -22.14 10.66 -15.03
CA PRO A 318 -22.78 11.92 -14.66
C PRO A 318 -21.84 13.13 -14.78
N ASP A 319 -22.43 14.33 -14.69
CA ASP A 319 -21.73 15.62 -14.70
C ASP A 319 -20.79 15.86 -15.90
N GLY A 320 -21.05 15.18 -17.02
CA GLY A 320 -20.22 15.25 -18.23
C GLY A 320 -18.92 14.46 -18.13
N LEU A 321 -18.86 13.44 -17.25
CA LEU A 321 -17.77 12.48 -17.24
C LEU A 321 -17.74 11.73 -18.58
N ASP A 322 -16.70 12.00 -19.36
CA ASP A 322 -16.40 11.34 -20.62
C ASP A 322 -14.87 11.23 -20.75
N ARG A 323 -14.33 10.02 -20.63
CA ARG A 323 -12.88 9.75 -20.69
C ARG A 323 -12.64 8.50 -21.52
N GLY A 324 -11.69 8.55 -22.44
CA GLY A 324 -11.29 7.40 -23.22
C GLY A 324 -9.78 7.25 -23.28
N GLY A 325 -9.35 6.04 -23.58
CA GLY A 325 -7.95 5.68 -23.74
C GLY A 325 -7.81 4.41 -24.57
N ARG A 326 -6.68 3.73 -24.43
CA ARG A 326 -6.39 2.48 -25.14
C ARG A 326 -5.85 1.42 -24.21
N LEU A 327 -6.12 0.16 -24.54
CA LEU A 327 -5.66 -1.02 -23.82
C LEU A 327 -4.14 -1.26 -23.92
N ASP A 328 -3.49 -0.74 -24.96
CA ASP A 328 -2.03 -0.81 -25.09
C ASP A 328 -1.27 0.24 -24.27
N ARG A 329 -1.99 1.09 -23.51
CA ARG A 329 -1.44 2.20 -22.71
C ARG A 329 -1.98 2.18 -21.29
N ARG A 330 -1.09 2.21 -20.29
CA ARG A 330 -1.47 2.40 -18.89
C ARG A 330 -2.08 3.80 -18.66
N TRP A 331 -3.29 3.84 -18.09
CA TRP A 331 -3.89 5.06 -17.56
C TRP A 331 -3.21 5.41 -16.21
N PRO A 332 -2.57 6.58 -16.03
CA PRO A 332 -1.87 6.92 -14.79
C PRO A 332 -2.81 6.99 -13.58
N ALA A 333 -2.35 6.55 -12.41
CA ALA A 333 -3.20 6.45 -11.23
C ALA A 333 -3.73 7.81 -10.77
N GLU A 334 -2.93 8.89 -10.90
CA GLU A 334 -3.40 10.26 -10.63
C GLU A 334 -4.54 10.70 -11.57
N GLU A 335 -4.51 10.27 -12.84
CA GLU A 335 -5.52 10.59 -13.85
C GLU A 335 -6.80 9.76 -13.66
N VAL A 336 -6.68 8.47 -13.33
CA VAL A 336 -7.81 7.61 -12.92
C VAL A 336 -8.51 8.21 -11.69
N ARG A 337 -7.72 8.59 -10.68
CA ARG A 337 -8.21 9.18 -9.42
C ARG A 337 -8.97 10.48 -9.64
N ALA A 338 -8.50 11.34 -10.55
CA ALA A 338 -9.14 12.61 -10.87
C ALA A 338 -10.34 12.46 -11.83
N ALA A 339 -10.37 11.43 -12.66
CA ALA A 339 -11.47 11.14 -13.58
C ALA A 339 -12.66 10.46 -12.91
N LEU A 340 -12.40 9.57 -11.94
CA LEU A 340 -13.43 8.81 -11.21
C LEU A 340 -13.77 9.42 -9.85
N ASP A 341 -13.37 10.66 -9.59
CA ASP A 341 -13.72 11.37 -8.37
C ASP A 341 -15.25 11.55 -8.28
N GLY A 342 -15.83 11.36 -7.10
CA GLY A 342 -17.30 11.31 -6.90
C GLY A 342 -18.03 10.08 -7.48
N ILE A 343 -17.42 9.26 -8.35
CA ILE A 343 -18.02 8.01 -8.84
C ILE A 343 -17.89 6.91 -7.78
N GLY A 344 -18.99 6.23 -7.46
CA GLY A 344 -18.98 5.08 -6.53
C GLY A 344 -18.94 3.72 -7.23
N VAL A 345 -19.58 3.61 -8.40
CA VAL A 345 -19.73 2.34 -9.14
C VAL A 345 -19.32 2.53 -10.60
N LEU A 346 -18.63 1.54 -11.15
CA LEU A 346 -18.33 1.43 -12.57
C LEU A 346 -18.91 0.13 -13.13
N ASP A 347 -20.05 0.24 -13.81
CA ASP A 347 -20.67 -0.88 -14.53
C ASP A 347 -19.91 -1.13 -15.83
N CYS A 348 -19.55 -2.38 -16.10
CA CYS A 348 -18.77 -2.82 -17.26
C CYS A 348 -19.42 -4.10 -17.82
N ARG A 349 -20.58 -3.95 -18.46
CA ARG A 349 -21.40 -5.09 -18.88
C ARG A 349 -20.72 -5.94 -19.94
N ALA A 350 -20.40 -5.36 -21.10
CA ALA A 350 -19.84 -6.09 -22.23
C ALA A 350 -18.33 -5.80 -22.39
N ILE A 351 -17.50 -6.82 -22.15
CA ILE A 351 -16.04 -6.79 -22.36
C ILE A 351 -15.73 -7.62 -23.63
N PRO A 352 -14.94 -7.13 -24.61
CA PRO A 352 -14.78 -7.80 -25.91
C PRO A 352 -14.08 -9.16 -25.89
N GLY A 353 -13.22 -9.44 -24.91
CA GLY A 353 -12.36 -10.63 -24.91
C GLY A 353 -11.33 -10.66 -26.04
N ARG A 354 -10.96 -9.49 -26.60
CA ARG A 354 -10.07 -9.36 -27.76
C ARG A 354 -8.60 -9.28 -27.37
N TYR A 355 -8.32 -8.66 -26.23
CA TYR A 355 -6.98 -8.52 -25.66
C TYR A 355 -7.05 -8.85 -24.15
N PRO A 356 -7.27 -10.13 -23.78
CA PRO A 356 -7.72 -10.51 -22.44
C PRO A 356 -6.78 -10.09 -21.31
N GLU A 357 -5.47 -10.05 -21.55
CA GLU A 357 -4.45 -9.62 -20.60
C GLU A 357 -4.58 -8.12 -20.31
N ALA A 358 -4.77 -7.33 -21.36
CA ALA A 358 -4.88 -5.87 -21.29
C ALA A 358 -6.25 -5.42 -20.77
N GLU A 359 -7.32 -6.14 -21.12
CA GLU A 359 -8.68 -5.95 -20.59
C GLU A 359 -8.72 -6.27 -19.08
N ALA A 360 -8.10 -7.37 -18.65
CA ALA A 360 -7.89 -7.68 -17.23
C ALA A 360 -7.02 -6.64 -16.52
N ALA A 361 -5.94 -6.16 -17.15
CA ALA A 361 -5.11 -5.11 -16.59
C ALA A 361 -5.85 -3.77 -16.41
N LEU A 362 -6.75 -3.40 -17.32
CA LEU A 362 -7.61 -2.22 -17.17
C LEU A 362 -8.55 -2.37 -15.96
N LEU A 363 -9.27 -3.49 -15.86
CA LEU A 363 -10.15 -3.78 -14.71
C LEU A 363 -9.39 -3.72 -13.38
N LEU A 364 -8.17 -4.27 -13.33
CA LEU A 364 -7.31 -4.22 -12.15
C LEU A 364 -6.94 -2.79 -11.74
N HIS A 365 -6.54 -1.92 -12.66
CA HIS A 365 -6.22 -0.51 -12.35
C HIS A 365 -7.45 0.25 -11.83
N LEU A 366 -8.64 -0.04 -12.36
CA LEU A 366 -9.90 0.56 -11.91
C LEU A 366 -10.26 0.09 -10.49
N VAL A 367 -10.16 -1.21 -10.21
CA VAL A 367 -10.33 -1.79 -8.87
C VAL A 367 -9.32 -1.21 -7.87
N LEU A 368 -8.06 -1.06 -8.25
CA LEU A 368 -7.04 -0.45 -7.38
C LEU A 368 -7.32 1.02 -7.07
N ALA A 369 -8.03 1.74 -7.95
CA ALA A 369 -8.51 3.10 -7.70
C ALA A 369 -9.71 3.20 -6.74
N GLY A 370 -10.18 2.08 -6.19
CA GLY A 370 -11.17 2.06 -5.10
C GLY A 370 -12.60 2.44 -5.52
N VAL A 371 -12.91 2.41 -6.81
CA VAL A 371 -14.31 2.36 -7.29
C VAL A 371 -14.81 0.91 -7.23
N LEU A 372 -16.09 0.69 -6.98
CA LEU A 372 -16.70 -0.64 -7.11
C LEU A 372 -16.87 -0.97 -8.60
N VAL A 373 -16.13 -1.94 -9.13
CA VAL A 373 -16.26 -2.36 -10.53
C VAL A 373 -17.24 -3.54 -10.63
N HIS A 374 -18.17 -3.53 -11.58
CA HIS A 374 -19.16 -4.58 -11.75
C HIS A 374 -19.17 -5.08 -13.19
N ALA A 375 -18.76 -6.33 -13.40
CA ALA A 375 -18.56 -6.94 -14.72
C ALA A 375 -19.27 -8.30 -14.80
N PRO A 376 -20.62 -8.32 -14.88
CA PRO A 376 -21.41 -9.55 -14.80
C PRO A 376 -21.21 -10.51 -15.98
N GLU A 377 -20.81 -10.01 -17.16
CA GLU A 377 -20.58 -10.82 -18.37
C GLU A 377 -19.07 -10.95 -18.68
N LEU A 378 -18.22 -10.96 -17.64
CA LEU A 378 -16.76 -11.09 -17.75
C LEU A 378 -16.35 -12.32 -18.58
N PRO A 379 -15.68 -12.16 -19.74
CA PRO A 379 -15.33 -13.28 -20.62
C PRO A 379 -14.39 -14.28 -19.93
N PRO A 380 -14.55 -15.60 -20.14
CA PRO A 380 -13.67 -16.61 -19.55
C PRO A 380 -12.17 -16.39 -19.85
N ALA A 381 -11.85 -15.86 -21.03
CA ALA A 381 -10.48 -15.49 -21.39
C ALA A 381 -9.92 -14.40 -20.47
N CYS A 382 -10.69 -13.36 -20.15
CA CYS A 382 -10.27 -12.29 -19.24
C CYS A 382 -10.21 -12.79 -17.79
N ALA A 383 -11.17 -13.64 -17.38
CA ALA A 383 -11.20 -14.27 -16.06
C ALA A 383 -10.00 -15.20 -15.81
N ALA A 384 -9.43 -15.82 -16.84
CA ALA A 384 -8.23 -16.66 -16.70
C ALA A 384 -7.01 -15.89 -16.15
N HIS A 385 -6.92 -14.59 -16.43
CA HIS A 385 -5.85 -13.68 -15.99
C HIS A 385 -6.06 -13.03 -14.63
N LEU A 386 -7.25 -13.21 -14.03
CA LEU A 386 -7.65 -12.65 -12.74
C LEU A 386 -7.72 -13.78 -11.69
N ALA A 387 -7.47 -13.43 -10.43
CA ALA A 387 -7.66 -14.36 -9.32
C ALA A 387 -9.16 -14.66 -9.10
N ASP A 388 -9.50 -15.90 -8.74
CA ASP A 388 -10.89 -16.37 -8.65
C ASP A 388 -11.74 -15.56 -7.66
N GLU A 389 -11.16 -15.22 -6.50
CA GLU A 389 -11.75 -14.30 -5.53
C GLU A 389 -12.16 -12.96 -6.18
N LEU A 390 -11.32 -12.40 -7.06
CA LEU A 390 -11.62 -11.16 -7.78
C LEU A 390 -12.65 -11.37 -8.90
N VAL A 391 -12.64 -12.52 -9.58
CA VAL A 391 -13.66 -12.89 -10.59
C VAL A 391 -15.05 -12.98 -9.94
N GLU A 392 -15.18 -13.67 -8.80
CA GLU A 392 -16.42 -13.73 -8.00
C GLU A 392 -16.85 -12.35 -7.48
N LEU A 393 -15.88 -11.50 -7.10
CA LEU A 393 -16.14 -10.14 -6.64
C LEU A 393 -16.51 -9.16 -7.77
N LEU A 394 -16.13 -9.43 -9.03
CA LEU A 394 -16.47 -8.61 -10.21
C LEU A 394 -17.79 -9.03 -10.87
N ALA A 395 -17.99 -10.34 -11.09
CA ALA A 395 -19.13 -10.87 -11.83
C ALA A 395 -20.32 -11.25 -10.94
N GLY A 396 -20.09 -11.52 -9.65
CA GLY A 396 -21.17 -11.74 -8.70
C GLY A 396 -22.03 -10.47 -8.49
N PRO A 397 -23.32 -10.63 -8.14
CA PRO A 397 -24.27 -9.53 -8.08
C PRO A 397 -23.84 -8.42 -7.11
N LEU A 398 -24.22 -7.19 -7.44
CA LEU A 398 -24.04 -6.01 -6.58
C LEU A 398 -24.77 -6.18 -5.23
N PRO A 399 -24.36 -5.48 -4.16
CA PRO A 399 -24.97 -5.60 -2.82
C PRO A 399 -26.35 -4.92 -2.68
N ASP A 400 -27.22 -5.09 -3.66
CA ASP A 400 -28.66 -4.77 -3.56
C ASP A 400 -29.42 -5.95 -2.93
N ARG A 401 -30.48 -5.67 -2.16
CA ARG A 401 -31.24 -6.73 -1.49
C ARG A 401 -32.75 -6.49 -1.41
N PRO A 402 -33.56 -7.36 -2.04
CA PRO A 402 -34.88 -7.69 -1.53
C PRO A 402 -34.70 -8.52 -0.24
N GLY A 403 -34.79 -7.90 0.93
CA GLY A 403 -34.68 -8.62 2.20
C GLY A 403 -34.67 -7.73 3.45
N PRO A 404 -34.99 -8.27 4.64
CA PRO A 404 -35.24 -7.49 5.87
C PRO A 404 -33.97 -7.04 6.61
N ALA A 405 -32.84 -6.84 5.92
CA ALA A 405 -31.65 -6.27 6.53
C ALA A 405 -31.88 -4.77 6.82
N PRO A 406 -31.63 -4.25 8.03
CA PRO A 406 -31.94 -2.86 8.34
C PRO A 406 -31.00 -1.91 7.58
N ALA A 407 -31.58 -0.87 6.96
CA ALA A 407 -30.95 -0.01 5.95
C ALA A 407 -29.55 0.55 6.32
N ARG A 408 -29.25 0.72 7.61
CA ARG A 408 -27.93 1.08 8.18
C ARG A 408 -26.75 0.15 7.80
N TYR A 409 -27.00 -0.97 7.13
CA TYR A 409 -25.94 -1.84 6.59
C TYR A 409 -25.73 -1.69 5.07
N ALA A 410 -26.63 -1.03 4.33
CA ALA A 410 -26.54 -0.96 2.87
C ALA A 410 -25.20 -0.37 2.39
N ASP A 411 -24.88 0.87 2.77
CA ASP A 411 -23.65 1.53 2.33
C ASP A 411 -22.38 0.78 2.78
N LEU A 412 -22.45 0.09 3.93
CA LEU A 412 -21.39 -0.74 4.49
C LEU A 412 -21.15 -2.02 3.69
N ASP A 413 -22.19 -2.68 3.16
CA ASP A 413 -22.05 -3.85 2.29
C ASP A 413 -21.43 -3.47 0.93
N TRP A 414 -21.76 -2.27 0.40
CA TRP A 414 -21.16 -1.72 -0.83
C TRP A 414 -19.69 -1.32 -0.63
N GLU A 415 -19.38 -0.63 0.46
CA GLU A 415 -18.02 -0.29 0.90
C GLU A 415 -17.16 -1.55 1.08
N ALA A 416 -17.71 -2.59 1.71
CA ALA A 416 -17.04 -3.86 1.89
C ALA A 416 -16.79 -4.60 0.57
N ARG A 417 -17.72 -4.57 -0.40
CA ARG A 417 -17.52 -5.15 -1.75
C ARG A 417 -16.36 -4.46 -2.48
N ALA A 418 -16.29 -3.12 -2.44
CA ALA A 418 -15.21 -2.35 -3.05
C ALA A 418 -13.85 -2.59 -2.38
N VAL A 419 -13.82 -2.58 -1.04
CA VAL A 419 -12.61 -2.91 -0.25
C VAL A 419 -12.13 -4.33 -0.56
N ARG A 420 -13.03 -5.33 -0.64
CA ARG A 420 -12.67 -6.71 -1.01
C ARG A 420 -12.08 -6.81 -2.41
N GLN A 421 -12.65 -6.13 -3.41
CA GLN A 421 -12.06 -6.11 -4.76
C GLN A 421 -10.62 -5.56 -4.74
N ARG A 422 -10.42 -4.37 -4.15
CA ARG A 422 -9.09 -3.73 -4.06
C ARG A 422 -8.10 -4.59 -3.28
N ARG A 423 -8.54 -5.22 -2.20
CA ARG A 423 -7.78 -6.18 -1.38
C ARG A 423 -7.38 -7.43 -2.18
N ALA A 424 -8.30 -8.08 -2.88
CA ALA A 424 -8.02 -9.24 -3.73
C ALA A 424 -7.03 -8.89 -4.85
N ALA A 425 -7.24 -7.76 -5.54
CA ALA A 425 -6.33 -7.25 -6.57
C ALA A 425 -4.92 -7.04 -6.01
N MET A 426 -4.75 -6.32 -4.89
CA MET A 426 -3.43 -6.10 -4.28
C MET A 426 -2.75 -7.41 -3.86
N ARG A 427 -3.45 -8.34 -3.18
CA ARG A 427 -2.86 -9.61 -2.68
C ARG A 427 -2.47 -10.60 -3.77
N ARG A 428 -3.14 -10.54 -4.93
CA ARG A 428 -3.00 -11.55 -5.99
C ARG A 428 -2.21 -11.06 -7.20
N HIS A 429 -2.29 -9.77 -7.52
CA HIS A 429 -1.65 -9.17 -8.70
C HIS A 429 -0.53 -8.18 -8.36
N GLY A 430 -0.41 -7.68 -7.13
CA GLY A 430 0.73 -6.86 -6.72
C GLY A 430 2.03 -7.67 -6.71
N ARG A 431 3.07 -7.22 -7.42
CA ARG A 431 4.29 -8.03 -7.65
C ARG A 431 4.93 -8.52 -6.35
N GLU A 432 5.00 -7.70 -5.29
CA GLU A 432 5.59 -8.04 -3.99
C GLU A 432 4.89 -9.21 -3.28
N PHE A 433 3.63 -9.49 -3.63
CA PHE A 433 2.81 -10.56 -3.05
C PHE A 433 2.52 -11.69 -4.06
N ALA A 434 2.83 -11.49 -5.34
CA ALA A 434 2.61 -12.43 -6.43
C ALA A 434 3.91 -13.12 -6.90
N LEU A 435 5.01 -12.37 -7.08
CA LEU A 435 6.33 -12.91 -7.45
C LEU A 435 6.80 -14.03 -6.51
N PRO A 436 6.64 -13.96 -5.17
CA PRO A 436 7.04 -15.05 -4.28
C PRO A 436 6.38 -16.40 -4.59
N ARG A 437 5.24 -16.43 -5.30
CA ARG A 437 4.59 -17.67 -5.77
C ARG A 437 5.12 -18.17 -7.11
N LEU A 438 5.62 -17.26 -7.96
CA LEU A 438 6.26 -17.61 -9.23
C LEU A 438 7.66 -18.19 -9.01
N THR A 439 8.30 -17.86 -7.89
CA THR A 439 9.68 -18.23 -7.56
C THR A 439 9.77 -19.33 -6.48
N VAL A 440 8.65 -19.92 -6.07
CA VAL A 440 8.59 -20.79 -4.88
C VAL A 440 9.28 -22.13 -5.09
N ASP A 441 9.28 -22.65 -6.32
CA ASP A 441 9.88 -23.95 -6.64
C ASP A 441 11.42 -23.88 -6.67
N ALA A 442 11.99 -22.79 -7.20
CA ALA A 442 13.43 -22.55 -7.17
C ALA A 442 13.91 -21.97 -5.83
N PHE A 443 13.08 -21.17 -5.16
CA PHE A 443 13.45 -20.41 -3.94
C PHE A 443 12.39 -20.54 -2.82
N PRO A 444 12.12 -21.76 -2.29
CA PRO A 444 11.05 -21.98 -1.33
C PRO A 444 11.21 -21.18 -0.02
N GLY A 445 12.45 -20.90 0.40
CA GLY A 445 12.73 -20.04 1.55
C GLY A 445 12.36 -18.56 1.37
N PHE A 446 12.19 -18.10 0.12
CA PHE A 446 11.84 -16.72 -0.23
C PHE A 446 10.41 -16.56 -0.78
N GLY A 447 9.63 -17.64 -0.86
CA GLY A 447 8.21 -17.61 -1.24
C GLY A 447 7.26 -17.01 -0.18
N ARG A 448 7.79 -16.51 0.94
CA ARG A 448 7.04 -16.07 2.13
C ARG A 448 6.76 -14.57 2.12
N LEU A 449 5.65 -14.17 2.74
CA LEU A 449 5.29 -12.76 2.92
C LEU A 449 6.12 -12.12 4.07
N PRO A 450 6.19 -10.77 4.16
CA PRO A 450 6.86 -10.09 5.28
C PRO A 450 6.29 -10.48 6.64
N SER A 451 7.12 -10.98 7.56
CA SER A 451 6.67 -11.46 8.87
C SER A 451 6.20 -10.32 9.78
N VAL A 452 5.07 -10.52 10.46
CA VAL A 452 4.44 -9.56 11.38
C VAL A 452 4.45 -10.12 12.80
N SER A 453 4.83 -9.30 13.77
CA SER A 453 4.58 -9.56 15.20
C SER A 453 3.43 -8.69 15.70
N ALA A 454 2.36 -9.29 16.22
CA ALA A 454 1.32 -8.59 16.96
C ALA A 454 1.74 -8.41 18.44
N LEU A 455 1.96 -7.15 18.86
CA LEU A 455 2.21 -6.80 20.26
C LEU A 455 0.89 -6.61 21.00
N LEU A 456 0.59 -7.51 21.93
CA LEU A 456 -0.58 -7.46 22.80
C LEU A 456 -0.11 -7.19 24.24
N VAL A 457 -0.17 -5.93 24.69
CA VAL A 457 0.40 -5.50 25.98
C VAL A 457 -0.73 -5.16 26.96
N THR A 458 -0.91 -6.00 27.98
CA THR A 458 -2.09 -5.91 28.86
C THR A 458 -1.79 -6.19 30.35
N ARG A 459 -2.59 -5.56 31.20
CA ARG A 459 -2.70 -5.78 32.66
C ARG A 459 -4.09 -6.33 33.06
N ARG A 460 -4.85 -6.82 32.08
CA ARG A 460 -6.30 -7.07 32.16
C ARG A 460 -6.61 -8.51 31.70
N LEU A 461 -6.29 -9.48 32.56
CA LEU A 461 -6.33 -10.91 32.23
C LEU A 461 -7.69 -11.40 31.65
N ALA A 462 -8.79 -10.72 31.98
CA ALA A 462 -10.12 -11.01 31.43
C ALA A 462 -10.21 -10.87 29.90
N TYR A 463 -9.50 -9.90 29.29
CA TYR A 463 -9.55 -9.65 27.84
C TYR A 463 -8.54 -10.46 27.02
N VAL A 464 -7.53 -11.06 27.68
CA VAL A 464 -6.40 -11.74 27.01
C VAL A 464 -6.85 -12.76 25.97
N LEU A 465 -7.90 -13.53 26.25
CA LEU A 465 -8.32 -14.63 25.38
C LEU A 465 -9.14 -14.17 24.18
N ASP A 466 -9.98 -13.15 24.33
CA ASP A 466 -10.74 -12.60 23.22
C ASP A 466 -9.83 -11.82 22.27
N ALA A 467 -8.85 -11.09 22.83
CA ALA A 467 -7.80 -10.42 22.06
C ALA A 467 -6.87 -11.41 21.34
N VAL A 468 -6.40 -12.49 22.00
CA VAL A 468 -5.62 -13.54 21.34
C VAL A 468 -6.45 -14.24 20.26
N ALA A 469 -7.73 -14.51 20.48
CA ALA A 469 -8.61 -15.10 19.47
C ALA A 469 -8.80 -14.16 18.25
N ALA A 470 -8.89 -12.84 18.44
CA ALA A 470 -8.98 -11.86 17.36
C ALA A 470 -7.68 -11.73 16.54
N ILE A 471 -6.51 -11.94 17.16
CA ILE A 471 -5.21 -12.01 16.49
C ILE A 471 -5.03 -13.38 15.80
N GLU A 472 -5.49 -14.46 16.42
CA GLU A 472 -5.47 -15.81 15.86
C GLU A 472 -6.30 -15.89 14.57
N ALA A 473 -7.53 -15.34 14.60
CA ALA A 473 -8.46 -15.27 13.49
C ALA A 473 -8.06 -14.32 12.34
N GLN A 474 -6.88 -13.67 12.40
CA GLN A 474 -6.37 -12.90 11.27
C GLN A 474 -6.10 -13.81 10.07
N SER A 475 -6.46 -13.38 8.86
CA SER A 475 -6.17 -14.09 7.61
C SER A 475 -4.74 -13.83 7.08
N TYR A 476 -3.92 -13.07 7.81
CA TYR A 476 -2.50 -12.93 7.50
C TYR A 476 -1.75 -14.22 7.89
N PRO A 477 -1.07 -14.91 6.97
CA PRO A 477 -0.42 -16.18 7.29
C PRO A 477 0.82 -15.96 8.19
N GLU A 478 1.65 -14.98 7.83
CA GLU A 478 2.97 -14.74 8.41
C GLU A 478 2.90 -13.85 9.68
N LEU A 479 2.12 -14.31 10.68
CA LEU A 479 1.80 -13.57 11.90
C LEU A 479 2.05 -14.41 13.16
N GLU A 480 2.90 -13.89 14.05
CA GLU A 480 3.10 -14.33 15.43
C GLU A 480 2.47 -13.35 16.44
N ILE A 481 2.31 -13.81 17.69
CA ILE A 481 1.75 -13.04 18.81
C ILE A 481 2.82 -12.89 19.90
N VAL A 482 3.04 -11.66 20.37
CA VAL A 482 3.81 -11.38 21.59
C VAL A 482 2.86 -10.83 22.65
N LEU A 483 2.46 -11.69 23.59
CA LEU A 483 1.61 -11.34 24.72
C LEU A 483 2.47 -10.86 25.88
N CYS A 484 2.41 -9.56 26.18
CA CYS A 484 3.10 -8.96 27.31
C CYS A 484 2.13 -8.71 28.47
N LEU A 485 2.29 -9.48 29.54
CA LEU A 485 1.56 -9.35 30.78
C LEU A 485 2.28 -8.32 31.68
N HIS A 486 1.69 -7.12 31.79
CA HIS A 486 2.27 -5.99 32.50
C HIS A 486 1.72 -5.90 33.92
N GLY A 487 2.59 -6.16 34.91
CA GLY A 487 2.25 -6.12 36.34
C GLY A 487 1.40 -7.29 36.85
N VAL A 488 1.15 -8.30 36.01
CA VAL A 488 0.38 -9.50 36.33
C VAL A 488 1.12 -10.73 35.80
N GLY A 489 1.13 -11.83 36.55
CA GLY A 489 1.66 -13.12 36.09
C GLY A 489 0.60 -13.94 35.35
N LEU A 490 0.99 -15.00 34.65
CA LEU A 490 0.09 -15.89 33.90
C LEU A 490 -0.54 -17.00 34.77
N PRO A 491 -1.88 -16.98 35.03
CA PRO A 491 -2.57 -18.07 35.74
C PRO A 491 -2.53 -19.41 35.01
N ALA A 492 -2.67 -20.51 35.75
CA ALA A 492 -2.56 -21.87 35.21
C ALA A 492 -3.71 -22.25 34.26
N ASP A 493 -4.94 -21.77 34.52
CA ASP A 493 -6.09 -21.95 33.63
C ASP A 493 -5.91 -21.14 32.34
N LEU A 494 -5.46 -19.89 32.44
CA LEU A 494 -5.19 -19.02 31.30
C LEU A 494 -4.05 -19.61 30.45
N ARG A 495 -2.98 -20.13 31.07
CA ARG A 495 -1.90 -20.88 30.39
C ARG A 495 -2.45 -22.08 29.62
N THR A 496 -3.35 -22.85 30.24
CA THR A 496 -3.98 -24.04 29.63
C THR A 496 -4.90 -23.68 28.47
N ARG A 497 -5.54 -22.50 28.49
CA ARG A 497 -6.36 -21.98 27.39
C ARG A 497 -5.51 -21.41 26.26
N LEU A 498 -4.47 -20.64 26.57
CA LEU A 498 -3.52 -20.08 25.60
C LEU A 498 -2.68 -21.14 24.88
N ALA A 499 -2.39 -22.27 25.52
CA ALA A 499 -1.71 -23.42 24.90
C ALA A 499 -2.53 -24.10 23.76
N ARG A 500 -3.73 -23.61 23.45
CA ARG A 500 -4.56 -24.04 22.31
C ARG A 500 -4.46 -23.11 21.10
N CYS A 501 -3.77 -21.97 21.22
CA CYS A 501 -3.58 -21.04 20.11
C CYS A 501 -2.75 -21.72 19.01
N THR A 502 -3.24 -21.66 17.77
CA THR A 502 -2.60 -22.26 16.59
C THR A 502 -1.44 -21.42 16.04
N ARG A 503 -1.30 -20.16 16.48
CA ARG A 503 -0.20 -19.27 16.11
C ARG A 503 0.98 -19.38 17.09
N GLN A 504 2.17 -18.99 16.62
CA GLN A 504 3.31 -18.81 17.51
C GLN A 504 2.98 -17.70 18.52
N LEU A 505 3.02 -18.04 19.81
CA LEU A 505 2.66 -17.17 20.92
C LEU A 505 3.84 -17.11 21.90
N GLU A 506 4.59 -16.01 21.91
CA GLU A 506 5.58 -15.74 22.94
C GLU A 506 4.94 -14.92 24.07
N ILE A 507 5.12 -15.37 25.32
CA ILE A 507 4.55 -14.72 26.51
C ILE A 507 5.68 -14.08 27.31
N VAL A 508 5.51 -12.81 27.66
CA VAL A 508 6.46 -11.99 28.41
C VAL A 508 5.76 -11.47 29.67
N GLU A 509 6.34 -11.71 30.85
CA GLU A 509 5.85 -11.11 32.10
C GLU A 509 6.76 -9.93 32.47
N VAL A 510 6.17 -8.76 32.74
CA VAL A 510 6.89 -7.50 32.98
C VAL A 510 6.49 -6.91 34.35
N PRO A 511 7.43 -6.51 35.23
CA PRO A 511 7.09 -5.97 36.54
C PRO A 511 6.20 -4.73 36.52
N ALA A 512 5.28 -4.61 37.48
CA ALA A 512 4.33 -3.50 37.59
C ALA A 512 4.99 -2.11 37.75
N GLY A 513 6.26 -2.06 38.18
CA GLY A 513 7.04 -0.82 38.32
C GLY A 513 7.56 -0.25 37.01
N GLN A 514 7.57 -1.01 35.90
CA GLN A 514 7.89 -0.46 34.58
C GLN A 514 6.72 0.36 34.05
N SER A 515 7.00 1.42 33.29
CA SER A 515 5.98 2.16 32.57
C SER A 515 5.39 1.36 31.40
N PHE A 516 4.20 1.73 30.94
CA PHE A 516 3.55 1.07 29.80
C PHE A 516 4.47 1.01 28.56
N GLY A 517 5.15 2.11 28.23
CA GLY A 517 6.05 2.13 27.07
C GLY A 517 7.34 1.30 27.23
N GLU A 518 7.80 1.06 28.46
CA GLU A 518 8.85 0.05 28.72
C GLU A 518 8.32 -1.36 28.51
N ALA A 519 7.08 -1.65 28.90
CA ALA A 519 6.43 -2.94 28.63
C ALA A 519 6.23 -3.17 27.11
N VAL A 520 5.81 -2.17 26.33
CA VAL A 520 5.78 -2.28 24.85
C VAL A 520 7.20 -2.47 24.29
N GLY A 521 8.21 -1.81 24.86
CA GLY A 521 9.63 -2.04 24.53
C GLY A 521 10.09 -3.47 24.78
N ALA A 522 9.79 -4.02 25.96
CA ALA A 522 10.11 -5.40 26.33
C ALA A 522 9.40 -6.43 25.44
N ALA A 523 8.15 -6.18 25.05
CA ALA A 523 7.43 -6.97 24.05
C ALA A 523 8.11 -6.88 22.66
N THR A 524 8.46 -5.67 22.22
CA THR A 524 9.15 -5.45 20.93
C THR A 524 10.50 -6.15 20.88
N ALA A 525 11.23 -6.23 22.00
CA ALA A 525 12.50 -6.95 22.09
C ALA A 525 12.37 -8.48 21.94
N ARG A 526 11.15 -9.03 21.88
CA ARG A 526 10.86 -10.44 21.55
C ARG A 526 10.28 -10.63 20.14
N ALA A 527 9.93 -9.55 19.44
CA ALA A 527 9.35 -9.59 18.11
C ALA A 527 10.36 -10.09 17.07
N ARG A 528 10.01 -11.18 16.38
CA ARG A 528 10.80 -11.82 15.30
C ARG A 528 10.40 -11.28 13.92
N GLY A 529 9.26 -10.59 13.83
CA GLY A 529 8.73 -9.96 12.64
C GLY A 529 9.69 -8.93 12.01
N SER A 530 9.61 -8.82 10.69
CA SER A 530 10.16 -7.67 9.96
C SER A 530 9.27 -6.42 10.11
N LEU A 531 7.98 -6.66 10.39
CA LEU A 531 6.95 -5.67 10.73
C LEU A 531 6.49 -5.90 12.18
N VAL A 532 6.13 -4.82 12.86
CA VAL A 532 5.56 -4.83 14.21
C VAL A 532 4.22 -4.09 14.15
N THR A 533 3.16 -4.72 14.65
CA THR A 533 1.83 -4.12 14.78
C THR A 533 1.37 -4.14 16.23
N LYS A 534 0.71 -3.07 16.68
CA LYS A 534 0.06 -3.05 18.00
C LYS A 534 -1.33 -3.70 17.91
N PHE A 535 -1.77 -4.28 19.02
CA PHE A 535 -3.18 -4.62 19.31
C PHE A 535 -3.48 -4.15 20.75
N ASP A 536 -4.52 -3.34 20.94
CA ASP A 536 -5.02 -2.96 22.26
C ASP A 536 -6.07 -4.00 22.71
N ASP A 537 -5.94 -4.55 23.93
CA ASP A 537 -6.65 -5.76 24.34
C ASP A 537 -8.16 -5.60 24.54
N ASP A 538 -8.68 -4.39 24.60
CA ASP A 538 -10.13 -4.12 24.71
C ASP A 538 -10.80 -3.66 23.40
N ASP A 539 -10.07 -3.47 22.30
CA ASP A 539 -10.60 -3.07 21.00
C ASP A 539 -11.11 -4.26 20.16
N THR A 540 -11.94 -4.00 19.13
CA THR A 540 -12.47 -5.06 18.24
C THR A 540 -11.83 -5.02 16.86
N TYR A 541 -11.32 -6.16 16.41
CA TYR A 541 -10.53 -6.32 15.19
C TYR A 541 -11.14 -7.32 14.22
N GLY A 542 -11.25 -6.95 12.95
CA GLY A 542 -11.68 -7.84 11.88
C GLY A 542 -10.57 -8.79 11.41
N PRO A 543 -10.90 -9.94 10.78
CA PRO A 543 -9.92 -10.93 10.34
C PRO A 543 -8.93 -10.41 9.28
N GLU A 544 -9.29 -9.34 8.58
CA GLU A 544 -8.48 -8.76 7.49
C GLU A 544 -7.54 -7.64 7.97
N HIS A 545 -7.59 -7.28 9.25
CA HIS A 545 -6.94 -6.09 9.82
C HIS A 545 -5.44 -6.01 9.52
N VAL A 546 -4.68 -7.07 9.84
CA VAL A 546 -3.22 -7.10 9.61
C VAL A 546 -2.88 -7.01 8.12
N TRP A 547 -3.66 -7.67 7.25
CA TRP A 547 -3.46 -7.55 5.81
C TRP A 547 -3.67 -6.12 5.32
N ASP A 548 -4.76 -5.46 5.71
CA ASP A 548 -5.05 -4.09 5.26
C ASP A 548 -3.89 -3.14 5.62
N LEU A 549 -3.29 -3.31 6.81
CA LEU A 549 -2.10 -2.58 7.24
C LEU A 549 -0.85 -2.95 6.42
N VAL A 550 -0.59 -4.24 6.16
CA VAL A 550 0.56 -4.69 5.34
C VAL A 550 0.46 -4.15 3.91
N LEU A 551 -0.73 -4.22 3.30
CA LEU A 551 -0.99 -3.71 1.95
C LEU A 551 -0.82 -2.19 1.90
N ALA A 552 -1.28 -1.46 2.92
CA ALA A 552 -1.10 -0.02 3.04
C ALA A 552 0.37 0.39 3.25
N ARG A 553 1.10 -0.30 4.14
CA ARG A 553 2.52 -0.06 4.41
C ARG A 553 3.40 -0.26 3.16
N HIS A 554 2.97 -1.14 2.25
CA HIS A 554 3.60 -1.28 0.95
C HIS A 554 3.21 -0.15 -0.01
N HIS A 555 1.94 -0.06 -0.45
CA HIS A 555 1.58 0.80 -1.59
C HIS A 555 1.71 2.31 -1.31
N SER A 556 1.65 2.73 -0.03
CA SER A 556 1.78 4.15 0.34
C SER A 556 3.23 4.63 0.53
N GLY A 557 4.22 3.72 0.59
CA GLY A 557 5.60 4.05 0.96
C GLY A 557 5.77 4.72 2.33
N ALA A 558 4.74 4.71 3.18
CA ALA A 558 4.77 5.35 4.50
C ALA A 558 5.71 4.62 5.48
N THR A 559 6.12 5.33 6.55
CA THR A 559 6.93 4.74 7.62
C THR A 559 6.06 3.99 8.62
N LEU A 560 4.93 4.58 8.99
CA LEU A 560 3.94 4.01 9.92
C LEU A 560 2.56 4.07 9.26
N VAL A 561 1.74 3.04 9.46
CA VAL A 561 0.36 3.00 8.97
C VAL A 561 -0.61 2.64 10.08
N GLY A 562 -1.90 2.91 9.88
CA GLY A 562 -2.96 2.50 10.80
C GLY A 562 -4.36 2.79 10.28
N LYS A 563 -5.37 2.31 11.00
CA LYS A 563 -6.78 2.62 10.73
C LYS A 563 -7.20 3.90 11.46
N PRO A 564 -8.21 4.64 10.96
CA PRO A 564 -8.88 5.65 11.77
C PRO A 564 -9.74 4.99 12.86
N ALA A 565 -9.85 5.63 14.03
CA ALA A 565 -10.90 5.33 14.99
C ALA A 565 -12.23 5.96 14.51
N GLU A 566 -12.76 5.44 13.40
CA GLU A 566 -13.95 5.92 12.71
C GLU A 566 -15.22 5.23 13.24
N PHE A 567 -15.19 3.90 13.37
CA PHE A 567 -16.18 3.15 14.13
C PHE A 567 -15.78 3.15 15.62
N VAL A 568 -16.71 3.56 16.49
CA VAL A 568 -16.51 3.63 17.94
C VAL A 568 -17.70 3.01 18.65
N TYR A 569 -17.48 1.94 19.43
CA TYR A 569 -18.50 1.39 20.33
C TYR A 569 -18.51 2.16 21.65
N VAL A 570 -19.64 2.77 21.99
CA VAL A 570 -19.85 3.47 23.26
C VAL A 570 -20.56 2.52 24.22
N GLU A 571 -19.82 1.97 25.17
CA GLU A 571 -20.28 0.98 26.16
C GLU A 571 -21.51 1.49 26.93
N THR A 572 -21.47 2.72 27.42
CA THR A 572 -22.54 3.35 28.22
C THR A 572 -23.84 3.60 27.45
N LEU A 573 -23.82 3.47 26.12
CA LEU A 573 -24.99 3.61 25.25
C LEU A 573 -25.33 2.30 24.52
N GLY A 574 -24.57 1.22 24.73
CA GLY A 574 -24.72 -0.05 24.01
C GLY A 574 -24.69 0.12 22.48
N THR A 575 -23.97 1.11 21.94
CA THR A 575 -24.14 1.58 20.55
C THR A 575 -22.80 1.88 19.88
N THR A 576 -22.61 1.37 18.66
CA THR A 576 -21.54 1.79 17.76
C THR A 576 -21.96 2.99 16.94
N VAL A 577 -21.12 4.02 16.90
CA VAL A 577 -21.24 5.18 16.01
C VAL A 577 -20.13 5.17 14.96
N ARG A 578 -20.44 5.63 13.74
CA ARG A 578 -19.45 6.00 12.72
C ARG A 578 -19.35 7.51 12.66
N ARG A 579 -18.17 8.07 12.91
CA ARG A 579 -17.91 9.53 12.88
C ARG A 579 -16.96 9.90 11.74
N ASP A 580 -16.92 11.17 11.36
CA ASP A 580 -15.77 11.66 10.58
C ASP A 580 -14.48 11.53 11.41
N ALA A 581 -13.47 10.88 10.84
CA ALA A 581 -12.12 10.78 11.38
C ALA A 581 -11.08 11.51 10.50
N GLY A 582 -11.52 12.11 9.39
CA GLY A 582 -10.73 12.65 8.29
C GLY A 582 -10.39 11.60 7.21
N ALA A 583 -10.30 12.05 5.96
CA ALA A 583 -10.08 11.26 4.74
C ALA A 583 -9.33 9.92 4.93
N PRO A 584 -10.01 8.77 4.75
CA PRO A 584 -9.37 7.46 4.63
C PRO A 584 -8.51 7.35 3.36
N GLU A 585 -7.68 6.30 3.29
CA GLU A 585 -6.76 6.04 2.17
C GLU A 585 -5.84 7.23 1.84
N SER A 586 -5.28 7.88 2.85
CA SER A 586 -4.52 9.13 2.70
C SER A 586 -3.36 9.31 3.70
N PHE A 587 -2.43 10.22 3.41
CA PHE A 587 -1.41 10.62 4.38
C PHE A 587 -2.01 11.51 5.47
N ALA A 588 -1.90 11.07 6.72
CA ALA A 588 -2.56 11.65 7.89
C ALA A 588 -1.55 12.12 8.95
N PRO A 589 -1.91 13.05 9.85
CA PRO A 589 -1.05 13.42 10.97
C PRO A 589 -1.09 12.40 12.13
N VAL A 590 -2.13 11.56 12.19
CA VAL A 590 -2.40 10.55 13.24
C VAL A 590 -3.24 9.37 12.71
N VAL A 591 -3.10 8.22 13.35
CA VAL A 591 -3.93 7.00 13.22
C VAL A 591 -4.31 6.48 14.62
N ALA A 592 -5.19 5.48 14.73
CA ALA A 592 -5.60 4.92 16.02
C ALA A 592 -4.47 4.09 16.65
N GLY A 593 -4.26 4.27 17.97
CA GLY A 593 -3.13 3.69 18.71
C GLY A 593 -3.06 2.16 18.62
N GLY A 594 -4.19 1.49 18.80
CA GLY A 594 -4.36 0.03 18.70
C GLY A 594 -4.18 -0.55 17.30
N THR A 595 -3.83 0.25 16.29
CA THR A 595 -3.82 -0.15 14.87
C THR A 595 -2.51 0.19 14.16
N MET A 596 -1.49 0.65 14.89
CA MET A 596 -0.23 1.09 14.30
C MET A 596 0.61 -0.10 13.85
N LEU A 597 0.98 -0.12 12.56
CA LEU A 597 1.99 -1.01 11.99
C LEU A 597 3.18 -0.21 11.46
N ILE A 598 4.39 -0.68 11.76
CA ILE A 598 5.67 -0.05 11.42
C ILE A 598 6.72 -1.15 11.13
N GLY A 599 7.71 -0.88 10.27
CA GLY A 599 8.84 -1.80 10.12
C GLY A 599 9.67 -1.87 11.41
N ARG A 600 10.17 -3.03 11.81
CA ARG A 600 10.95 -3.13 13.07
C ARG A 600 12.20 -2.25 13.02
N GLY A 601 12.90 -2.24 11.88
CA GLY A 601 14.00 -1.32 11.62
C GLY A 601 13.58 0.16 11.52
N ASP A 602 12.38 0.46 11.03
CA ASP A 602 11.84 1.84 11.02
C ASP A 602 11.60 2.34 12.46
N LEU A 603 11.11 1.46 13.34
CA LEU A 603 10.88 1.71 14.76
C LEU A 603 12.20 1.88 15.53
N GLU A 604 13.21 1.07 15.21
CA GLU A 604 14.57 1.19 15.75
C GLU A 604 15.25 2.50 15.28
N GLU A 605 15.15 2.88 14.00
CA GLU A 605 15.66 4.16 13.44
C GLU A 605 15.12 5.38 14.21
N VAL A 606 13.83 5.37 14.57
CA VAL A 606 13.18 6.47 15.32
C VAL A 606 13.29 6.33 16.84
N GLY A 607 14.16 5.46 17.36
CA GLY A 607 14.45 5.34 18.79
C GLY A 607 13.36 4.66 19.62
N GLY A 608 12.68 3.66 19.04
CA GLY A 608 11.78 2.75 19.75
C GLY A 608 10.54 3.42 20.36
N TRP A 609 10.08 2.89 21.50
CA TRP A 609 8.97 3.42 22.28
C TRP A 609 9.46 4.39 23.38
N ARG A 610 8.61 5.34 23.80
CA ARG A 610 8.96 6.22 24.94
C ARG A 610 8.78 5.46 26.26
N PRO A 611 9.75 5.47 27.20
CA PRO A 611 9.57 4.93 28.55
C PRO A 611 8.68 5.88 29.39
N VAL A 612 7.37 5.84 29.15
CA VAL A 612 6.36 6.67 29.80
C VAL A 612 5.04 5.90 29.99
N PRO A 613 4.24 6.21 31.01
CA PRO A 613 3.00 5.47 31.30
C PRO A 613 1.81 5.84 30.41
N ARG A 614 1.87 6.93 29.63
CA ARG A 614 0.79 7.41 28.74
C ARG A 614 1.37 8.09 27.50
N SER A 615 0.55 8.21 26.44
CA SER A 615 0.92 8.90 25.19
C SER A 615 2.15 8.29 24.48
N VAL A 616 2.36 6.98 24.64
CA VAL A 616 3.42 6.19 23.99
C VAL A 616 3.26 6.27 22.47
N ASP A 617 2.05 5.97 21.97
CA ASP A 617 1.67 5.97 20.55
C ASP A 617 1.87 7.35 19.89
N ARG A 618 1.32 8.40 20.50
CA ARG A 618 1.54 9.79 20.05
C ARG A 618 3.02 10.15 20.07
N GLY A 619 3.76 9.66 21.07
CA GLY A 619 5.20 9.79 21.16
C GLY A 619 5.96 9.15 20.00
N LEU A 620 5.52 8.00 19.48
CA LEU A 620 6.09 7.38 18.28
C LEU A 620 5.75 8.20 17.02
N ILE A 621 4.48 8.55 16.84
CA ILE A 621 3.98 9.42 15.76
C ILE A 621 4.81 10.72 15.65
N ASP A 622 5.07 11.39 16.77
CA ASP A 622 5.86 12.63 16.80
C ASP A 622 7.38 12.41 16.55
N ARG A 623 7.92 11.19 16.68
CA ARG A 623 9.30 10.89 16.24
C ARG A 623 9.35 10.51 14.75
N VAL A 624 8.43 9.67 14.27
CA VAL A 624 8.30 9.32 12.84
C VAL A 624 8.21 10.59 11.99
N ARG A 625 7.31 11.51 12.33
CA ARG A 625 7.15 12.79 11.60
C ARG A 625 8.41 13.66 11.66
N ARG A 626 9.13 13.72 12.79
CA ARG A 626 10.39 14.49 12.93
C ARG A 626 11.58 13.87 12.20
N ALA A 627 11.57 12.56 11.93
CA ALA A 627 12.55 11.91 11.08
C ALA A 627 12.32 12.16 9.57
N GLY A 628 11.20 12.80 9.19
CA GLY A 628 10.73 12.92 7.81
C GLY A 628 9.90 11.71 7.33
N GLY A 629 9.56 10.80 8.24
CA GLY A 629 8.68 9.67 7.96
C GLY A 629 7.22 10.10 7.83
N LEU A 630 6.51 9.47 6.89
CA LEU A 630 5.09 9.70 6.66
C LEU A 630 4.23 8.69 7.44
N ILE A 631 2.99 9.12 7.72
CA ILE A 631 1.95 8.29 8.33
C ILE A 631 0.80 8.16 7.32
N TYR A 632 0.40 6.94 7.00
CA TYR A 632 -0.73 6.66 6.11
C TYR A 632 -1.90 6.03 6.86
N ARG A 633 -3.11 6.41 6.46
CA ARG A 633 -4.38 5.98 7.04
C ARG A 633 -5.13 5.12 6.03
N THR A 634 -5.47 3.89 6.41
CA THR A 634 -6.27 2.99 5.56
C THR A 634 -7.76 3.33 5.63
N HIS A 635 -8.56 2.63 4.83
CA HIS A 635 -9.99 2.47 5.04
C HIS A 635 -10.34 2.01 6.47
N PRO A 636 -11.51 2.38 7.01
CA PRO A 636 -11.90 2.15 8.41
C PRO A 636 -12.33 0.72 8.75
N LEU A 637 -12.80 -0.06 7.77
CA LEU A 637 -13.36 -1.41 8.01
C LEU A 637 -12.39 -2.32 8.79
N GLY A 638 -12.93 -3.20 9.62
CA GLY A 638 -12.13 -4.16 10.39
C GLY A 638 -11.42 -3.60 11.63
N TYR A 639 -11.90 -2.47 12.15
CA TYR A 639 -11.54 -1.96 13.47
C TYR A 639 -12.72 -1.21 14.09
N VAL A 640 -13.00 -1.45 15.36
CA VAL A 640 -13.95 -0.67 16.18
C VAL A 640 -13.26 -0.32 17.50
N TYR A 641 -13.10 0.98 17.75
CA TYR A 641 -12.52 1.49 18.99
C TYR A 641 -13.53 1.38 20.15
N GLN A 642 -13.12 0.83 21.28
CA GLN A 642 -14.00 0.40 22.37
C GLN A 642 -14.03 1.42 23.51
N ARG A 643 -14.96 2.37 23.41
CA ARG A 643 -15.12 3.48 24.35
C ARG A 643 -15.95 3.08 25.58
N ARG A 644 -15.24 2.46 26.51
CA ARG A 644 -15.71 2.07 27.85
C ARG A 644 -15.76 3.25 28.84
N SER A 645 -16.57 3.11 29.87
CA SER A 645 -16.85 4.10 30.94
C SER A 645 -15.64 4.52 31.77
N ALA A 646 -14.62 3.66 31.91
CA ALA A 646 -13.41 3.94 32.67
C ALA A 646 -12.18 3.19 32.14
N GLY A 647 -10.99 3.59 32.62
CA GLY A 647 -9.72 2.88 32.41
C GLY A 647 -8.95 3.26 31.15
N HIS A 648 -9.46 4.18 30.33
CA HIS A 648 -8.78 4.71 29.15
C HIS A 648 -7.60 5.62 29.51
N THR A 649 -6.54 5.61 28.69
CA THR A 649 -5.38 6.50 28.86
C THR A 649 -5.56 7.87 28.19
N TRP A 650 -6.67 8.05 27.47
CA TRP A 650 -7.09 9.29 26.80
C TRP A 650 -8.60 9.48 26.96
N ASP A 651 -9.00 10.69 27.34
CA ASP A 651 -10.40 11.03 27.63
C ASP A 651 -10.75 12.42 27.08
N PRO A 652 -11.57 12.50 26.00
CA PRO A 652 -12.07 13.75 25.44
C PRO A 652 -13.54 14.05 25.81
N GLY A 653 -14.15 13.32 26.75
CA GLY A 653 -15.59 13.35 27.00
C GLY A 653 -16.42 12.47 26.03
N LEU A 654 -17.72 12.35 26.26
CA LEU A 654 -18.63 11.53 25.43
C LEU A 654 -19.10 12.28 24.18
N GLU A 655 -19.34 13.58 24.33
CA GLU A 655 -19.79 14.52 23.30
C GLU A 655 -18.83 14.57 22.11
N TYR A 656 -17.53 14.30 22.34
CA TYR A 656 -16.51 14.18 21.31
C TYR A 656 -16.72 12.99 20.36
N PHE A 657 -17.36 11.91 20.82
CA PHE A 657 -17.65 10.73 20.00
C PHE A 657 -19.02 10.80 19.32
N LEU A 658 -19.96 11.57 19.88
CA LEU A 658 -21.31 11.73 19.35
C LEU A 658 -21.48 12.92 18.40
N ARG A 659 -20.57 13.91 18.45
CA ARG A 659 -20.55 15.04 17.51
C ARG A 659 -20.36 14.52 16.09
N ASP A 660 -21.22 14.99 15.19
CA ASP A 660 -21.22 14.69 13.75
C ASP A 660 -21.17 13.17 13.44
N ALA A 661 -21.75 12.37 14.33
CA ALA A 661 -21.90 10.92 14.17
C ALA A 661 -22.95 10.62 13.08
N GLY A 662 -22.51 9.93 12.02
CA GLY A 662 -23.34 9.47 10.91
C GLY A 662 -24.07 8.18 11.24
N ALA A 663 -23.75 7.09 10.53
CA ALA A 663 -24.39 5.79 10.73
C ALA A 663 -24.16 5.23 12.15
N GLN A 664 -25.17 4.56 12.71
CA GLN A 664 -25.16 4.00 14.06
C GLN A 664 -25.78 2.59 14.12
N TRP A 665 -25.27 1.75 15.01
CA TRP A 665 -25.73 0.37 15.23
C TRP A 665 -25.86 0.10 16.73
N SER A 666 -26.96 -0.51 17.17
CA SER A 666 -27.02 -1.08 18.51
C SER A 666 -26.13 -2.34 18.60
N GLY A 667 -25.35 -2.45 19.67
CA GLY A 667 -24.24 -3.39 19.79
C GLY A 667 -23.04 -3.02 18.90
N LEU A 668 -22.18 -4.00 18.68
CA LEU A 668 -21.19 -3.95 17.59
C LEU A 668 -21.89 -4.15 16.23
N PRO A 669 -21.39 -3.57 15.12
CA PRO A 669 -21.97 -3.79 13.81
C PRO A 669 -21.77 -5.26 13.43
N ARG A 670 -22.85 -6.03 13.26
CA ARG A 670 -22.80 -7.48 12.98
C ARG A 670 -22.46 -7.73 11.51
N HIS A 671 -21.18 -7.71 11.19
CA HIS A 671 -20.71 -7.84 9.81
C HIS A 671 -19.36 -8.55 9.73
N ALA A 672 -19.13 -9.32 8.67
CA ALA A 672 -17.97 -10.21 8.54
C ALA A 672 -16.64 -9.45 8.58
N GLU A 673 -16.58 -8.23 8.02
CA GLU A 673 -15.37 -7.40 8.05
C GLU A 673 -14.92 -7.02 9.47
N PHE A 674 -15.80 -7.05 10.48
CA PHE A 674 -15.44 -6.79 11.87
C PHE A 674 -15.27 -8.07 12.72
N GLY A 675 -15.43 -9.27 12.14
CA GLY A 675 -15.38 -10.55 12.87
C GLY A 675 -16.63 -10.85 13.72
N THR A 676 -17.65 -10.00 13.68
CA THR A 676 -18.79 -9.98 14.61
C THR A 676 -20.07 -10.66 14.11
N ALA A 677 -20.07 -11.20 12.89
CA ALA A 677 -21.27 -11.70 12.23
C ALA A 677 -21.99 -12.86 12.97
N SER A 678 -21.26 -13.63 13.77
CA SER A 678 -21.75 -14.78 14.54
C SER A 678 -22.14 -14.46 15.99
N VAL A 679 -21.93 -13.23 16.46
CA VAL A 679 -22.18 -12.83 17.85
C VAL A 679 -23.68 -12.78 18.12
N ARG A 680 -24.17 -13.74 18.91
CA ARG A 680 -25.54 -13.78 19.42
C ARG A 680 -25.77 -12.68 20.46
N GLU A 681 -27.02 -12.29 20.65
CA GLU A 681 -27.42 -11.36 21.71
C GLU A 681 -27.11 -11.93 23.11
N SER A 682 -26.06 -11.39 23.73
CA SER A 682 -25.95 -11.32 25.19
C SER A 682 -26.79 -10.14 25.67
N THR A 683 -28.07 -10.40 25.98
CA THR A 683 -28.92 -9.41 26.66
C THR A 683 -28.23 -9.01 27.98
N PRO A 684 -28.00 -7.71 28.25
CA PRO A 684 -27.51 -7.31 29.56
C PRO A 684 -28.64 -7.51 30.58
N ASP A 685 -28.42 -8.41 31.54
CA ASP A 685 -29.35 -8.62 32.67
C ASP A 685 -29.38 -7.36 33.55
N LEU A 686 -30.32 -6.46 33.24
CA LEU A 686 -30.66 -5.32 34.09
C LEU A 686 -31.35 -5.86 35.34
N ALA A 687 -30.56 -6.09 36.38
CA ALA A 687 -31.00 -6.56 37.70
C ALA A 687 -31.88 -5.51 38.41
N THR A 688 -33.13 -5.36 37.98
CA THR A 688 -34.13 -4.48 38.58
C THR A 688 -34.63 -5.07 39.90
N ALA A 689 -33.88 -4.82 40.97
CA ALA A 689 -34.31 -5.09 42.34
C ALA A 689 -35.44 -4.13 42.76
N GLY A 690 -36.68 -4.47 42.41
CA GLY A 690 -37.92 -3.82 42.87
C GLY A 690 -38.68 -4.69 43.89
N PRO A 691 -39.47 -4.09 44.81
CA PRO A 691 -39.98 -4.78 45.99
C PRO A 691 -41.12 -5.77 45.69
N ALA A 692 -41.15 -6.87 46.44
CA ALA A 692 -42.16 -7.91 46.31
C ALA A 692 -43.54 -7.49 46.83
N GLY A 693 -44.57 -7.59 45.97
CA GLY A 693 -45.99 -7.62 46.36
C GLY A 693 -46.48 -9.05 46.64
N PRO A 694 -47.63 -9.23 47.32
CA PRO A 694 -48.01 -10.50 47.92
C PRO A 694 -48.57 -11.55 46.93
N LEU A 695 -48.24 -12.82 47.17
CA LEU A 695 -48.88 -13.99 46.56
C LEU A 695 -50.02 -14.52 47.46
N PRO A 696 -51.14 -15.02 46.89
CA PRO A 696 -52.25 -15.61 47.65
C PRO A 696 -52.00 -17.06 48.09
N SER A 697 -52.87 -17.55 48.99
CA SER A 697 -52.76 -18.81 49.75
C SER A 697 -53.12 -20.10 48.98
N GLY A 698 -52.57 -21.26 49.38
CA GLY A 698 -52.73 -22.50 48.59
C GLY A 698 -52.50 -23.90 49.21
N ARG A 699 -52.55 -24.10 50.55
CA ARG A 699 -52.56 -25.42 51.27
C ARG A 699 -51.31 -26.35 51.16
N GLY A 700 -50.90 -26.92 52.30
CA GLY A 700 -49.92 -28.04 52.42
C GLY A 700 -50.62 -29.41 52.56
N PRO A 701 -50.10 -30.41 53.32
CA PRO A 701 -49.10 -30.39 54.42
C PRO A 701 -47.98 -31.49 54.23
N ALA A 702 -47.26 -32.12 55.18
CA ALA A 702 -47.19 -32.13 56.66
C ALA A 702 -45.82 -32.60 57.25
N GLY A 703 -44.90 -31.70 57.61
CA GLY A 703 -43.79 -31.96 58.56
C GLY A 703 -42.68 -32.93 58.13
N PRO A 704 -41.73 -33.32 59.01
CA PRO A 704 -41.45 -32.85 60.39
C PRO A 704 -39.97 -32.35 60.55
N VAL A 705 -39.34 -31.92 61.68
CA VAL A 705 -39.62 -31.29 63.00
C VAL A 705 -38.22 -30.93 63.63
N LEU A 706 -38.12 -30.12 64.73
CA LEU A 706 -36.91 -29.78 65.55
C LEU A 706 -35.86 -28.82 64.88
N THR A 707 -35.23 -27.81 65.53
CA THR A 707 -35.48 -27.10 66.82
C THR A 707 -34.91 -25.65 66.83
N ARG A 708 -35.26 -24.87 67.88
CA ARG A 708 -34.85 -23.48 68.20
C ARG A 708 -33.34 -23.25 68.43
N ALA A 709 -32.85 -22.04 68.15
CA ALA A 709 -32.30 -21.06 69.13
C ALA A 709 -31.75 -19.78 68.44
N ASP A 710 -31.41 -18.71 69.18
CA ASP A 710 -32.27 -17.57 69.57
C ASP A 710 -31.38 -16.39 70.04
N SER A 711 -31.80 -15.13 69.80
CA SER A 711 -31.15 -13.87 70.23
C SER A 711 -29.71 -13.61 69.68
N SER A 712 -29.09 -12.42 69.72
CA SER A 712 -29.45 -11.06 70.18
C SER A 712 -28.74 -9.97 69.31
N ARG A 713 -28.95 -8.66 69.56
CA ARG A 713 -28.39 -7.53 68.75
C ARG A 713 -28.02 -6.30 69.65
N PRO A 714 -27.57 -5.12 69.12
CA PRO A 714 -26.34 -4.39 69.52
C PRO A 714 -26.59 -3.17 70.46
N PRO A 715 -25.55 -2.35 70.76
CA PRO A 715 -25.51 -0.97 70.18
C PRO A 715 -24.06 -0.42 69.91
N ARG A 716 -23.78 0.33 68.82
CA ARG A 716 -23.83 1.81 68.53
C ARG A 716 -22.69 2.71 69.07
N GLY A 717 -22.23 3.67 68.24
CA GLY A 717 -21.43 4.88 68.56
C GLY A 717 -20.04 4.92 67.87
N GLY A 718 -19.50 6.04 67.37
CA GLY A 718 -19.99 7.44 67.23
C GLY A 718 -19.01 8.35 66.43
N PHE A 719 -19.44 9.55 66.02
CA PHE A 719 -18.64 10.59 65.29
C PHE A 719 -17.91 11.55 66.26
N PRO A 720 -16.80 12.20 65.85
CA PRO A 720 -16.78 13.59 65.29
C PRO A 720 -15.66 13.80 64.22
N ALA A 721 -15.29 15.00 63.71
CA ALA A 721 -15.95 16.23 63.22
C ALA A 721 -14.87 17.10 62.49
N SER A 722 -15.21 18.24 61.86
CA SER A 722 -14.27 19.06 61.03
C SER A 722 -14.05 20.51 61.51
N PRO A 723 -12.91 21.11 61.14
CA PRO A 723 -12.79 22.49 60.63
C PRO A 723 -12.18 22.48 59.20
N GLY A 724 -12.03 23.59 58.45
CA GLY A 724 -12.43 24.99 58.66
C GLY A 724 -12.34 25.75 57.31
N ALA A 725 -12.70 27.04 57.30
CA ALA A 725 -12.76 27.92 56.13
C ALA A 725 -11.68 29.03 56.15
N ASP A 726 -11.40 29.63 54.98
CA ASP A 726 -11.47 31.09 54.78
C ASP A 726 -11.46 31.47 53.28
N ASP A 727 -11.87 32.72 52.98
CA ASP A 727 -12.15 33.25 51.62
C ASP A 727 -10.98 34.00 50.95
N ASP A 728 -11.04 34.18 49.61
CA ASP A 728 -10.96 35.53 49.00
C ASP A 728 -11.52 35.58 47.55
N VAL A 729 -12.18 36.69 47.17
CA VAL A 729 -12.74 36.97 45.82
C VAL A 729 -12.85 38.48 45.54
N PRO A 730 -12.29 38.98 44.42
CA PRO A 730 -12.80 40.18 43.75
C PRO A 730 -13.32 39.90 42.32
N ARG A 731 -14.59 40.22 42.06
CA ARG A 731 -15.18 40.28 40.71
C ARG A 731 -14.89 41.64 40.05
N ARG A 732 -14.66 41.69 38.71
CA ARG A 732 -15.40 42.61 37.80
C ARG A 732 -15.20 42.37 36.29
N ARG A 733 -16.31 42.01 35.64
CA ARG A 733 -16.83 42.48 34.34
C ARG A 733 -15.89 42.67 33.13
N GLY A 734 -16.11 41.84 32.11
CA GLY A 734 -16.69 42.33 30.83
C GLY A 734 -15.76 42.43 29.61
N GLY A 735 -16.17 41.81 28.50
CA GLY A 735 -15.51 41.92 27.20
C GLY A 735 -15.76 40.70 26.31
N SER A 736 -16.82 40.73 25.49
CA SER A 736 -17.14 39.64 24.56
C SER A 736 -16.60 39.91 23.16
N THR A 737 -15.76 39.01 22.63
CA THR A 737 -15.51 38.89 21.19
C THR A 737 -15.24 37.43 20.83
N VAL A 738 -15.95 36.92 19.82
CA VAL A 738 -15.82 35.52 19.37
C VAL A 738 -14.62 35.38 18.44
N GLY A 739 -13.63 34.57 18.83
CA GLY A 739 -12.49 34.22 18.00
C GLY A 739 -12.43 32.71 17.74
N HIS A 740 -12.69 32.28 16.51
CA HIS A 740 -12.49 30.88 16.11
C HIS A 740 -11.00 30.53 16.02
N CYS A 741 -10.49 29.71 16.94
CA CYS A 741 -9.19 29.05 16.78
C CYS A 741 -9.38 27.63 16.20
N ARG A 742 -9.03 27.46 14.93
CA ARG A 742 -8.69 26.12 14.39
C ARG A 742 -7.35 25.69 14.98
N LEU A 743 -7.28 24.44 15.44
CA LEU A 743 -6.01 23.78 15.79
C LEU A 743 -5.29 23.27 14.52
N LEU A 744 -3.97 23.14 14.61
CA LEU A 744 -3.04 22.65 13.57
C LEU A 744 -2.19 21.48 14.11
#